data_AF-A0A9R1UAG1-F1
#
_entry.id   AF-A0A9R1UAG1-F1
#
_cell.length_a   1.000
_cell.length_b   1.000
_cell.length_c   1.000
_cell.angle_alpha   90.00
_cell.angle_beta   90.00
_cell.angle_gamma   90.00
#
_symmetry.space_group_name_H-M   'P 1'
#
loop_
_entity.id
_entity.type
_entity.pdbx_description
1 polymer ?
#
loop_
_entity_poly.entity_id
_entity_poly.type
_entity_poly.pdbx_seq_one_letter_code
_entity_poly.pdbx_strand_id
1 'polypeptide(L)'
;MTPQTDNDKLSKVLSLFLLPNYNVVSTTYLDLLLTHIANQQKCEQEDNIRRTLLKKWVIEAVEVWNNAGVKPCQAVTVFTIKLVGLISQDENDFDCLESASVFEKLSALFQFQKDDLSASIKMAYTSMLSDIISHNIGRRWVITKSLWKDIVKFAQLNHTMYVTRESHRFIYTILNKESQNKEFCKDVILTVSDPLIKYSGFSQVHAALEELYMDQNALLCTTLDLITSIIENTMFTSLENDITDRIEALVDLDNRLRALTEACISTKFLKHILKLWVFLSFQIVKGGARMDGPLVDCETWKKFSDRYCYIQTLLIGKKYILELVGLQKMTLLYWKKLNDIKEIKSSSEHQLEYQSMALMITPLGTTMRYNNMKHEFFKMFVDKLFDVTWQPVQRLVYLVRDVMLKENLPVEQICKSSIEMILETINVIERGVAVIAFQSMCYALKNYIPKENNCEAWEMPNTHSSHDLPNENRRKPPPNSLFNGDPVVDNPMLLSTLLHGLAVLTQKFQFKWQDCVETICLFSLAQEILNHTGTLPCLCVKALQICKLAIQNFMPPNLALLVECDSHMSGIGQTLFKRLHDPNWEVRDSVLEVLITIAEISEAKYPAFQEFLLANDFLPVITDVALMDGESYVRASAVKFISTTIRINKLWDDSLSKMDLPDKFINLFKNESEAIVRREAVDLIKELYVYRKWSKPTIDLMSAAMAEAAVLDLHWEVKVNALNFWKHFIKSHFTDQGMLDGSFPNVTFSKEHRKIVQLNDCEIKRRLNKALDDVAKQRCLGVLLVTLKDDSDFEVSRSAADIIKKLQIYILKYKLNDPIIENNRAPKDSAIIDSSYIKPQIQSSRSSTNSSPEKLADIIDEIVNENDAELLTSIYQSSMRMDTDADLTKKTTLQSLSQVTRENFLNVVVSMDVDKYIQEKQQWLKNYTVCFDSVLEDILTVYEQDGMNSMDCY
;
A
#
# COMPACT_ATOMS: atom_id res chain seq x y z
N MET A 1 23.89 2.65 43.31
CA MET A 1 23.42 1.30 42.96
C MET A 1 24.31 0.80 41.83
N THR A 2 24.96 -0.35 41.98
CA THR A 2 25.73 -0.99 40.90
C THR A 2 24.78 -1.40 39.78
N PRO A 3 25.12 -1.19 38.49
CA PRO A 3 24.28 -1.63 37.38
C PRO A 3 24.13 -3.15 37.44
N GLN A 4 22.91 -3.66 37.65
CA GLN A 4 22.62 -5.09 37.54
C GLN A 4 22.82 -5.52 36.08
N THR A 5 23.38 -6.71 35.88
CA THR A 5 23.47 -7.28 34.53
C THR A 5 22.09 -7.77 34.07
N ASP A 6 21.79 -7.71 32.77
CA ASP A 6 20.52 -8.19 32.19
C ASP A 6 20.15 -9.61 32.63
N ASN A 7 21.16 -10.47 32.84
CA ASN A 7 20.96 -11.85 33.28
C ASN A 7 20.49 -11.96 34.74
N ASP A 8 20.90 -11.02 35.61
CA ASP A 8 20.41 -10.96 36.99
C ASP A 8 18.95 -10.52 37.04
N LYS A 9 18.57 -9.54 36.21
CA LYS A 9 17.17 -9.10 36.06
C LYS A 9 16.30 -10.23 35.49
N LEU A 10 16.77 -10.93 34.46
CA LEU A 10 16.08 -12.09 33.91
C LEU A 10 15.90 -13.20 34.95
N SER A 11 16.92 -13.51 35.75
CA SER A 11 16.80 -14.51 36.82
C SER A 11 15.75 -14.13 37.86
N LYS A 12 15.65 -12.83 38.22
CA LYS A 12 14.59 -12.33 39.11
C LYS A 12 13.22 -12.52 38.48
N VAL A 13 13.02 -12.11 37.23
CA VAL A 13 11.75 -12.28 36.52
C VAL A 13 11.33 -13.76 36.46
N LEU A 14 12.25 -14.65 36.12
CA LEU A 14 11.99 -16.10 36.07
C LEU A 14 11.61 -16.67 37.44
N SER A 15 12.21 -16.17 38.53
CA SER A 15 11.85 -16.59 39.89
C SER A 15 10.43 -16.17 40.28
N LEU A 16 9.92 -15.04 39.79
CA LEU A 16 8.54 -14.60 40.02
C LEU A 16 7.53 -15.59 39.44
N PHE A 17 7.83 -16.18 38.28
CA PHE A 17 6.95 -17.15 37.61
C PHE A 17 6.77 -18.46 38.39
N LEU A 18 7.63 -18.73 39.38
CA LEU A 18 7.55 -19.92 40.24
C LEU A 18 6.62 -19.72 41.45
N LEU A 19 6.20 -18.48 41.74
CA LEU A 19 5.35 -18.19 42.89
C LEU A 19 3.92 -18.72 42.67
N PRO A 20 3.29 -19.34 43.69
CA PRO A 20 2.01 -20.05 43.53
C PRO A 20 0.81 -19.16 43.16
N ASN A 21 0.88 -17.85 43.43
CA ASN A 21 -0.19 -16.88 43.15
C ASN A 21 0.22 -15.81 42.12
N TYR A 22 1.30 -16.03 41.36
CA TYR A 22 1.73 -15.05 40.37
C TYR A 22 0.76 -14.97 39.19
N ASN A 23 0.25 -13.76 38.93
CA ASN A 23 -0.58 -13.46 37.77
C ASN A 23 0.11 -12.41 36.89
N VAL A 24 -0.06 -12.56 35.58
CA VAL A 24 0.57 -11.68 34.59
C VAL A 24 -0.42 -10.58 34.24
N VAL A 25 -0.02 -9.32 34.42
CA VAL A 25 -0.88 -8.15 34.12
C VAL A 25 -1.12 -8.01 32.62
N SER A 26 -0.09 -8.23 31.78
CA SER A 26 -0.22 -8.21 30.33
C SER A 26 0.60 -9.31 29.67
N THR A 27 -0.03 -10.10 28.80
CA THR A 27 0.63 -11.17 28.03
C THR A 27 1.64 -10.62 27.02
N THR A 28 1.53 -9.35 26.64
CA THR A 28 2.44 -8.67 25.69
C THR A 28 3.88 -8.68 26.18
N TYR A 29 4.11 -8.50 27.49
CA TYR A 29 5.46 -8.57 28.08
C TYR A 29 6.11 -9.94 27.87
N LEU A 30 5.34 -11.02 27.99
CA LEU A 30 5.84 -12.38 27.81
C LEU A 30 6.14 -12.70 26.34
N ASP A 31 5.30 -12.22 25.41
CA ASP A 31 5.55 -12.41 23.98
C ASP A 31 6.75 -11.56 23.50
N LEU A 32 6.93 -10.34 24.03
CA LEU A 32 8.14 -9.52 23.79
C LEU A 32 9.39 -10.21 24.35
N LEU A 33 9.31 -10.72 25.58
CA LEU A 33 10.40 -11.46 26.21
C LEU A 33 10.81 -12.68 25.37
N LEU A 34 9.84 -13.49 24.91
CA LEU A 34 10.09 -14.61 24.01
C LEU A 34 10.72 -14.17 22.69
N THR A 35 10.28 -13.05 22.12
CA THR A 35 10.82 -12.51 20.86
C THR A 35 12.28 -12.09 21.01
N HIS A 36 12.63 -11.43 22.12
CA HIS A 36 14.03 -11.10 22.41
C HIS A 36 14.88 -12.35 22.62
N ILE A 37 14.39 -13.34 23.38
CA ILE A 37 15.09 -14.62 23.57
C ILE A 37 15.33 -15.33 22.23
N ALA A 38 14.32 -15.36 21.34
CA ALA A 38 14.44 -16.01 20.03
C ALA A 38 15.39 -15.28 19.07
N ASN A 39 15.41 -13.94 19.10
CA ASN A 39 16.28 -13.13 18.24
C ASN A 39 17.76 -13.18 18.66
N GLN A 40 18.02 -13.35 19.96
CA GLN A 40 19.37 -13.36 20.50
C GLN A 40 20.13 -14.65 20.18
N GLN A 41 19.45 -15.82 20.15
CA GLN A 41 20.01 -17.16 19.82
C GLN A 41 20.76 -17.29 18.47
N LYS A 42 20.86 -16.21 17.69
CA LYS A 42 21.61 -16.13 16.43
C LYS A 42 23.02 -15.52 16.59
N CYS A 43 23.49 -15.18 17.80
CA CYS A 43 24.71 -14.40 18.03
C CYS A 43 25.70 -15.06 19.02
N GLU A 44 26.87 -15.50 18.54
CA GLU A 44 27.62 -16.66 19.08
C GLU A 44 28.31 -16.56 20.47
N GLN A 45 28.35 -15.44 21.21
CA GLN A 45 29.22 -15.35 22.42
C GLN A 45 28.52 -15.02 23.76
N GLU A 46 27.53 -14.13 23.84
CA GLU A 46 26.78 -13.87 25.08
C GLU A 46 25.63 -14.88 25.33
N ASP A 47 25.26 -15.63 24.29
CA ASP A 47 24.12 -16.56 24.28
C ASP A 47 24.27 -17.77 25.23
N ASN A 48 25.49 -18.22 25.53
CA ASN A 48 25.68 -19.48 26.25
C ASN A 48 25.28 -19.41 27.74
N ILE A 49 25.51 -18.26 28.39
CA ILE A 49 25.16 -18.06 29.81
C ILE A 49 23.64 -17.97 29.97
N ARG A 50 22.99 -17.15 29.15
CA ARG A 50 21.54 -16.94 29.18
C ARG A 50 20.78 -18.21 28.82
N ARG A 51 21.23 -18.96 27.81
CA ARG A 51 20.66 -20.26 27.44
C ARG A 51 20.80 -21.28 28.57
N THR A 52 21.92 -21.29 29.26
CA THR A 52 22.14 -22.16 30.43
C THR A 52 21.22 -21.79 31.60
N LEU A 53 21.00 -20.49 31.85
CA LEU A 53 20.06 -20.01 32.86
C LEU A 53 18.62 -20.46 32.56
N LEU A 54 18.15 -20.26 31.32
CA LEU A 54 16.81 -20.65 30.89
C LEU A 54 16.58 -22.16 31.00
N LYS A 55 17.57 -22.98 30.62
CA LYS A 55 17.52 -24.45 30.77
C LYS A 55 17.37 -24.88 32.22
N LYS A 56 18.20 -24.34 33.11
CA LYS A 56 18.14 -24.65 34.55
C LYS A 56 16.78 -24.27 35.12
N TRP A 57 16.28 -23.09 34.77
CA TRP A 57 14.98 -22.63 35.21
C TRP A 57 13.84 -23.53 34.73
N VAL A 58 13.83 -23.99 33.47
CA VAL A 58 12.79 -24.91 32.97
C VAL A 58 12.75 -26.21 33.77
N ILE A 59 13.92 -26.80 34.06
CA ILE A 59 14.00 -28.04 34.85
C ILE A 59 13.45 -27.80 36.27
N GLU A 60 13.87 -26.71 36.91
CA GLU A 60 13.41 -26.33 38.25
C GLU A 60 11.89 -26.06 38.28
N ALA A 61 11.38 -25.29 37.32
CA ALA A 61 9.96 -24.93 37.23
C ALA A 61 9.06 -26.16 37.16
N VAL A 62 9.43 -27.10 36.29
CA VAL A 62 8.67 -28.33 36.07
C VAL A 62 8.73 -29.24 37.32
N GLU A 63 9.84 -29.26 38.05
CA GLU A 63 9.94 -30.00 39.32
C GLU A 63 9.10 -29.35 40.43
N VAL A 64 9.17 -28.04 40.57
CA VAL A 64 8.39 -27.28 41.57
C VAL A 64 6.89 -27.52 41.37
N TRP A 65 6.39 -27.38 40.13
CA TRP A 65 4.96 -27.56 39.86
C TRP A 65 4.48 -29.01 39.99
N ASN A 66 5.32 -29.99 39.64
CA ASN A 66 4.98 -31.41 39.87
C ASN A 66 4.93 -31.77 41.35
N ASN A 67 5.91 -31.31 42.13
CA ASN A 67 6.01 -31.64 43.55
C ASN A 67 4.94 -30.91 44.38
N ALA A 68 4.63 -29.66 44.05
CA ALA A 68 3.61 -28.87 44.74
C ALA A 68 2.18 -29.22 44.32
N GLY A 69 1.99 -29.85 43.14
CA GLY A 69 0.66 -30.11 42.58
C GLY A 69 -0.11 -28.84 42.17
N VAL A 70 0.57 -27.68 42.10
CA VAL A 70 0.00 -26.37 41.76
C VAL A 70 0.39 -26.02 40.33
N LYS A 71 -0.61 -25.73 39.49
CA LYS A 71 -0.40 -25.30 38.11
C LYS A 71 -0.15 -23.78 38.07
N PRO A 72 0.82 -23.30 37.29
CA PRO A 72 0.99 -21.87 37.06
C PRO A 72 -0.21 -21.29 36.29
N CYS A 73 -0.36 -19.97 36.28
CA CYS A 73 -1.39 -19.30 35.49
C CYS A 73 -1.22 -19.60 33.98
N GLN A 74 -2.29 -19.42 33.21
CA GLN A 74 -2.32 -19.80 31.79
C GLN A 74 -1.26 -19.07 30.96
N ALA A 75 -0.97 -17.80 31.27
CA ALA A 75 0.05 -17.00 30.58
C ALA A 75 1.46 -17.58 30.78
N VAL A 76 1.83 -17.93 32.02
CA VAL A 76 3.10 -18.58 32.36
C VAL A 76 3.18 -19.99 31.77
N THR A 77 2.06 -20.72 31.74
CA THR A 77 1.97 -22.04 31.07
C THR A 77 2.33 -21.92 29.59
N VAL A 78 1.68 -20.99 28.87
CA VAL A 78 1.92 -20.75 27.43
C VAL A 78 3.37 -20.30 27.19
N PHE A 79 3.88 -19.37 28.00
CA PHE A 79 5.27 -18.92 27.93
C PHE A 79 6.25 -20.08 28.10
N THR A 80 6.03 -20.94 29.09
CA THR A 80 6.92 -22.06 29.39
C THR A 80 6.94 -23.09 28.26
N ILE A 81 5.77 -23.46 27.73
CA ILE A 81 5.67 -24.41 26.61
C ILE A 81 6.40 -23.86 25.38
N LYS A 82 6.19 -22.58 25.04
CA LYS A 82 6.90 -21.93 23.92
C LYS A 82 8.42 -21.86 24.18
N LEU A 83 8.84 -21.52 25.39
CA LEU A 83 10.25 -21.46 25.77
C LEU A 83 10.94 -22.83 25.65
N VAL A 84 10.27 -23.90 26.10
CA VAL A 84 10.76 -25.28 25.95
C VAL A 84 10.95 -25.61 24.46
N GLY A 85 10.00 -25.22 23.61
CA GLY A 85 10.13 -25.34 22.15
C GLY A 85 11.38 -24.64 21.62
N LEU A 86 11.55 -23.35 21.95
CA LEU A 86 12.69 -22.54 21.51
C LEU A 86 14.05 -23.11 21.96
N ILE A 87 14.16 -23.60 23.21
CA ILE A 87 15.38 -24.23 23.70
C ILE A 87 15.66 -25.54 22.93
N SER A 88 14.59 -26.30 22.64
CA SER A 88 14.66 -27.59 21.95
C SER A 88 14.91 -27.50 20.45
N GLN A 89 15.11 -26.31 19.89
CA GLN A 89 15.58 -26.20 18.51
C GLN A 89 17.02 -26.72 18.34
N ASP A 90 17.81 -26.72 19.43
CA ASP A 90 19.14 -27.32 19.47
C ASP A 90 19.08 -28.76 19.94
N GLU A 91 19.80 -29.62 19.21
CA GLU A 91 19.78 -31.06 19.42
C GLU A 91 20.36 -31.49 20.77
N ASN A 92 21.41 -30.82 21.27
CA ASN A 92 22.01 -31.15 22.57
C ASN A 92 21.13 -30.71 23.73
N ASP A 93 20.50 -29.55 23.58
CA ASP A 93 19.60 -29.01 24.59
C ASP A 93 18.29 -29.80 24.66
N PHE A 94 17.78 -30.27 23.52
CA PHE A 94 16.68 -31.24 23.47
C PHE A 94 17.03 -32.52 24.25
N ASP A 95 18.18 -33.14 23.96
CA ASP A 95 18.62 -34.37 24.63
C ASP A 95 18.79 -34.18 26.15
N CYS A 96 19.27 -33.00 26.56
CA CYS A 96 19.38 -32.64 27.98
C CYS A 96 18.00 -32.54 28.67
N LEU A 97 17.02 -31.90 28.03
CA LEU A 97 15.67 -31.76 28.57
C LEU A 97 14.91 -33.09 28.60
N GLU A 98 15.09 -33.93 27.57
CA GLU A 98 14.51 -35.28 27.53
C GLU A 98 15.13 -36.19 28.61
N SER A 99 16.44 -36.12 28.82
CA SER A 99 17.12 -36.86 29.89
C SER A 99 16.64 -36.47 31.30
N ALA A 100 16.17 -35.24 31.47
CA ALA A 100 15.55 -34.75 32.71
C ALA A 100 14.03 -35.04 32.80
N SER A 101 13.48 -35.76 31.82
CA SER A 101 12.07 -36.11 31.65
C SER A 101 11.13 -34.89 31.62
N VAL A 102 11.62 -33.74 31.11
CA VAL A 102 10.85 -32.49 31.08
C VAL A 102 9.57 -32.64 30.27
N PHE A 103 9.63 -33.26 29.10
CA PHE A 103 8.47 -33.41 28.21
C PHE A 103 7.38 -34.33 28.79
N GLU A 104 7.76 -35.44 29.43
CA GLU A 104 6.81 -36.34 30.09
C GLU A 104 6.15 -35.67 31.30
N LYS A 105 6.95 -34.94 32.09
CA LYS A 105 6.48 -34.13 33.22
C LYS A 105 5.52 -33.01 32.78
N LEU A 106 5.82 -32.31 31.69
CA LEU A 106 4.94 -31.28 31.11
C LEU A 106 3.62 -31.89 30.61
N SER A 107 3.69 -33.05 29.95
CA SER A 107 2.51 -33.78 29.48
C SER A 107 1.61 -34.21 30.64
N ALA A 108 2.19 -34.69 31.74
CA ALA A 108 1.44 -35.04 32.95
C ALA A 108 0.79 -33.82 33.63
N LEU A 109 1.53 -32.70 33.73
CA LEU A 109 1.05 -31.46 34.36
C LEU A 109 -0.09 -30.81 33.58
N PHE A 110 0.11 -30.62 32.27
CA PHE A 110 -0.79 -29.85 31.43
C PHE A 110 -1.80 -30.71 30.67
N GLN A 111 -1.65 -32.04 30.70
CA GLN A 111 -2.60 -33.00 30.16
C GLN A 111 -2.95 -32.72 28.69
N PHE A 112 -1.92 -32.60 27.84
CA PHE A 112 -2.02 -32.21 26.42
C PHE A 112 -2.95 -33.11 25.57
N GLN A 113 -3.35 -34.27 26.10
CA GLN A 113 -4.21 -35.25 25.43
C GLN A 113 -5.70 -35.13 25.80
N LYS A 114 -6.09 -34.19 26.68
CA LYS A 114 -7.50 -33.95 27.01
C LYS A 114 -8.21 -33.15 25.90
N ASP A 115 -9.45 -33.51 25.60
CA ASP A 115 -10.23 -32.86 24.54
C ASP A 115 -10.56 -31.38 24.86
N ASP A 116 -10.76 -31.06 26.14
CA ASP A 116 -11.17 -29.75 26.66
C ASP A 116 -9.99 -28.80 27.00
N LEU A 117 -8.94 -28.81 26.17
CA LEU A 117 -7.81 -27.88 26.30
C LEU A 117 -8.12 -26.51 25.68
N SER A 118 -7.66 -25.44 26.33
CA SER A 118 -7.81 -24.08 25.81
C SER A 118 -7.05 -23.87 24.50
N ALA A 119 -7.57 -23.03 23.61
CA ALA A 119 -6.95 -22.75 22.31
C ALA A 119 -5.49 -22.28 22.41
N SER A 120 -5.16 -21.45 23.41
CA SER A 120 -3.79 -20.95 23.63
C SER A 120 -2.80 -22.04 24.02
N ILE A 121 -3.23 -23.05 24.79
CA ILE A 121 -2.38 -24.18 25.19
C ILE A 121 -2.19 -25.12 23.99
N LYS A 122 -3.26 -25.39 23.22
CA LYS A 122 -3.18 -26.14 21.96
C LYS A 122 -2.16 -25.49 21.01
N MET A 123 -2.23 -24.16 20.83
CA MET A 123 -1.26 -23.43 20.01
C MET A 123 0.17 -23.52 20.55
N ALA A 124 0.38 -23.32 21.85
CA ALA A 124 1.71 -23.39 22.44
C ALA A 124 2.32 -24.79 22.26
N TYR A 125 1.52 -25.85 22.48
CA TYR A 125 1.93 -27.23 22.28
C TYR A 125 2.29 -27.52 20.82
N THR A 126 1.46 -27.10 19.86
CA THR A 126 1.76 -27.22 18.42
C THR A 126 3.04 -26.47 18.04
N SER A 127 3.27 -25.28 18.61
CA SER A 127 4.50 -24.50 18.38
C SER A 127 5.72 -25.24 18.93
N MET A 128 5.64 -25.74 20.16
CA MET A 128 6.71 -26.52 20.79
C MET A 128 7.09 -27.75 19.95
N LEU A 129 6.09 -28.52 19.49
CA LEU A 129 6.36 -29.65 18.60
C LEU A 129 6.95 -29.21 17.25
N SER A 130 6.51 -28.07 16.72
CA SER A 130 7.06 -27.50 15.47
C SER A 130 8.53 -27.12 15.61
N ASP A 131 8.94 -26.63 16.78
CA ASP A 131 10.34 -26.33 17.09
C ASP A 131 11.17 -27.62 17.23
N ILE A 132 10.65 -28.63 17.92
CA ILE A 132 11.34 -29.93 18.12
C ILE A 132 11.59 -30.68 16.80
N ILE A 133 10.69 -30.58 15.81
CA ILE A 133 10.89 -31.24 14.52
C ILE A 133 11.96 -30.55 13.64
N SER A 134 12.63 -29.50 14.12
CA SER A 134 13.75 -28.84 13.44
C SER A 134 14.92 -29.79 13.19
N HIS A 135 15.27 -30.64 14.16
CA HIS A 135 16.39 -31.60 14.10
C HIS A 135 15.91 -33.06 14.00
N ASN A 136 16.81 -34.00 13.72
CA ASN A 136 16.47 -35.40 13.40
C ASN A 136 16.02 -36.20 14.64
N ILE A 137 16.69 -36.03 15.77
CA ILE A 137 16.32 -36.71 17.02
C ILE A 137 14.90 -36.32 17.46
N GLY A 138 14.56 -35.03 17.42
CA GLY A 138 13.24 -34.54 17.77
C GLY A 138 12.14 -35.08 16.86
N ARG A 139 12.39 -35.17 15.55
CA ARG A 139 11.45 -35.82 14.60
C ARG A 139 11.20 -37.27 14.97
N ARG A 140 12.25 -38.06 15.22
CA ARG A 140 12.10 -39.47 15.63
C ARG A 140 11.29 -39.60 16.92
N TRP A 141 11.56 -38.75 17.90
CA TRP A 141 10.84 -38.74 19.17
C TRP A 141 9.34 -38.48 18.98
N VAL A 142 8.97 -37.44 18.21
CA VAL A 142 7.57 -37.11 17.87
C VAL A 142 6.87 -38.28 17.16
N ILE A 143 7.57 -38.95 16.23
CA ILE A 143 7.04 -40.09 15.48
C ILE A 143 6.82 -41.30 16.40
N THR A 144 7.84 -41.70 17.16
CA THR A 144 7.78 -42.87 18.05
C THR A 144 6.72 -42.73 19.14
N LYS A 145 6.59 -41.52 19.72
CA LYS A 145 5.56 -41.22 20.74
C LYS A 145 4.17 -40.95 20.12
N SER A 146 4.03 -40.94 18.80
CA SER A 146 2.76 -40.67 18.07
C SER A 146 2.09 -39.33 18.40
N LEU A 147 2.85 -38.32 18.83
CA LEU A 147 2.33 -37.01 19.27
C LEU A 147 1.68 -36.22 18.12
N TRP A 148 2.08 -36.52 16.88
CA TRP A 148 1.48 -35.94 15.68
C TRP A 148 -0.02 -36.28 15.54
N LYS A 149 -0.51 -37.38 16.13
CA LYS A 149 -1.94 -37.76 16.11
C LYS A 149 -2.80 -36.76 16.89
N ASP A 150 -2.25 -36.17 17.95
CA ASP A 150 -2.93 -35.13 18.72
C ASP A 150 -3.14 -33.87 17.85
N ILE A 151 -2.13 -33.52 17.05
CA ILE A 151 -2.21 -32.36 16.15
C ILE A 151 -3.20 -32.59 14.99
N VAL A 152 -3.32 -33.83 14.48
CA VAL A 152 -4.36 -34.17 13.49
C VAL A 152 -5.75 -33.96 14.08
N LYS A 153 -5.99 -34.37 15.34
CA LYS A 153 -7.26 -34.08 16.03
C LYS A 153 -7.49 -32.58 16.16
N PHE A 154 -6.47 -31.80 16.52
CA PHE A 154 -6.61 -30.34 16.64
C PHE A 154 -6.98 -29.67 15.31
N ALA A 155 -6.42 -30.15 14.20
CA ALA A 155 -6.78 -29.69 12.87
C ALA A 155 -8.24 -30.02 12.50
N GLN A 156 -8.71 -31.21 12.89
CA GLN A 156 -10.05 -31.70 12.52
C GLN A 156 -11.18 -31.17 13.41
N LEU A 157 -10.91 -30.84 14.68
CA LEU A 157 -11.88 -30.29 15.65
C LEU A 157 -12.22 -28.81 15.40
N ASN A 158 -11.42 -28.10 14.60
CA ASN A 158 -11.64 -26.70 14.17
C ASN A 158 -12.00 -25.72 15.30
N HIS A 159 -11.23 -25.74 16.40
CA HIS A 159 -11.55 -24.96 17.59
C HIS A 159 -11.41 -23.43 17.38
N THR A 160 -10.31 -22.98 16.76
CA THR A 160 -10.11 -21.60 16.31
C THR A 160 -9.30 -21.58 15.02
N MET A 161 -9.46 -20.55 14.19
CA MET A 161 -8.68 -20.39 12.95
C MET A 161 -7.16 -20.44 13.18
N TYR A 162 -6.68 -19.93 14.33
CA TYR A 162 -5.26 -19.94 14.68
C TYR A 162 -4.74 -21.34 14.98
N VAL A 163 -5.47 -22.11 15.80
CA VAL A 163 -5.12 -23.52 16.11
C VAL A 163 -5.13 -24.37 14.83
N THR A 164 -6.16 -24.21 14.00
CA THR A 164 -6.28 -24.95 12.73
C THR A 164 -5.10 -24.64 11.81
N ARG A 165 -4.75 -23.36 11.62
CA ARG A 165 -3.62 -22.94 10.76
C ARG A 165 -2.28 -23.48 11.26
N GLU A 166 -2.02 -23.39 12.55
CA GLU A 166 -0.79 -23.92 13.16
C GLU A 166 -0.70 -25.45 13.06
N SER A 167 -1.82 -26.14 13.26
CA SER A 167 -1.89 -27.60 13.16
C SER A 167 -1.65 -28.07 11.72
N HIS A 168 -2.26 -27.39 10.73
CA HIS A 168 -1.99 -27.62 9.32
C HIS A 168 -0.50 -27.45 9.00
N ARG A 169 0.10 -26.35 9.49
CA ARG A 169 1.53 -26.05 9.32
C ARG A 169 2.42 -27.16 9.84
N PHE A 170 2.18 -27.62 11.05
CA PHE A 170 2.92 -28.71 11.63
C PHE A 170 2.83 -29.99 10.78
N ILE A 171 1.62 -30.39 10.37
CA ILE A 171 1.38 -31.66 9.64
C ILE A 171 2.08 -31.67 8.28
N TYR A 172 1.95 -30.63 7.46
CA TYR A 172 2.66 -30.62 6.17
C TYR A 172 4.17 -30.48 6.35
N THR A 173 4.64 -29.81 7.42
CA THR A 173 6.08 -29.64 7.70
C THR A 173 6.74 -30.97 8.05
N ILE A 174 6.12 -31.76 8.94
CA ILE A 174 6.66 -33.07 9.32
C ILE A 174 6.62 -34.05 8.13
N LEU A 175 5.55 -34.04 7.33
CA LEU A 175 5.46 -34.84 6.10
C LEU A 175 6.54 -34.48 5.08
N ASN A 176 6.82 -33.19 4.88
CA ASN A 176 7.88 -32.75 3.97
C ASN A 176 9.28 -33.20 4.46
N LYS A 177 9.56 -33.01 5.76
CA LYS A 177 10.86 -33.38 6.37
C LYS A 177 11.09 -34.89 6.38
N GLU A 178 10.03 -35.69 6.52
CA GLU A 178 10.07 -37.15 6.56
C GLU A 178 9.56 -37.80 5.26
N SER A 179 9.61 -37.08 4.14
CA SER A 179 9.10 -37.54 2.84
C SER A 179 9.69 -38.89 2.37
N GLN A 180 10.92 -39.22 2.80
CA GLN A 180 11.59 -40.49 2.50
C GLN A 180 11.07 -41.67 3.35
N ASN A 181 10.47 -41.39 4.51
CA ASN A 181 9.93 -42.41 5.40
C ASN A 181 8.52 -42.84 4.95
N LYS A 182 8.49 -43.78 3.98
CA LYS A 182 7.26 -44.20 3.30
C LYS A 182 6.18 -44.73 4.24
N GLU A 183 6.56 -45.50 5.26
CA GLU A 183 5.60 -46.08 6.22
C GLU A 183 5.00 -45.01 7.13
N PHE A 184 5.80 -44.06 7.61
CA PHE A 184 5.29 -42.94 8.40
C PHE A 184 4.35 -42.06 7.59
N CYS A 185 4.74 -41.66 6.38
CA CYS A 185 3.88 -40.87 5.49
C CYS A 185 2.55 -41.58 5.21
N LYS A 186 2.58 -42.91 5.02
CA LYS A 186 1.37 -43.72 4.84
C LYS A 186 0.47 -43.68 6.08
N ASP A 187 1.01 -43.84 7.29
CA ASP A 187 0.22 -43.81 8.54
C ASP A 187 -0.44 -42.42 8.76
N VAL A 188 0.31 -41.34 8.51
CA VAL A 188 -0.22 -39.97 8.61
C VAL A 188 -1.32 -39.72 7.58
N ILE A 189 -1.09 -40.06 6.31
CA ILE A 189 -2.06 -39.86 5.22
C ILE A 189 -3.37 -40.61 5.50
N LEU A 190 -3.28 -41.88 5.92
CA LEU A 190 -4.45 -42.68 6.26
C LEU A 190 -5.18 -42.13 7.48
N THR A 191 -4.45 -41.69 8.52
CA THR A 191 -5.06 -41.09 9.72
C THR A 191 -5.77 -39.78 9.41
N VAL A 192 -5.16 -38.90 8.61
CA VAL A 192 -5.76 -37.63 8.18
C VAL A 192 -7.00 -37.88 7.32
N SER A 193 -6.94 -38.87 6.43
CA SER A 193 -8.01 -39.15 5.45
C SER A 193 -9.09 -40.11 5.97
N ASP A 194 -8.93 -40.66 7.17
CA ASP A 194 -9.83 -41.65 7.76
C ASP A 194 -11.31 -41.21 7.75
N PRO A 195 -11.68 -39.97 8.11
CA PRO A 195 -13.07 -39.51 8.02
C PRO A 195 -13.63 -39.53 6.60
N LEU A 196 -12.79 -39.23 5.60
CA LEU A 196 -13.17 -39.25 4.18
C LEU A 196 -13.25 -40.69 3.63
N ILE A 197 -12.37 -41.58 4.08
CA ILE A 197 -12.35 -43.00 3.67
C ILE A 197 -13.60 -43.72 4.18
N LYS A 198 -13.96 -43.49 5.45
CA LYS A 198 -15.11 -44.11 6.13
C LYS A 198 -16.46 -43.52 5.73
N TYR A 199 -16.47 -42.39 5.03
CA TYR A 199 -17.71 -41.75 4.60
C TYR A 199 -18.49 -42.66 3.62
N SER A 200 -19.62 -43.18 4.08
CA SER A 200 -20.50 -44.13 3.36
C SER A 200 -21.75 -43.47 2.76
N GLY A 201 -21.81 -42.13 2.72
CA GLY A 201 -22.97 -41.35 2.27
C GLY A 201 -23.39 -41.54 0.80
N PHE A 202 -22.69 -42.38 0.03
CA PHE A 202 -23.01 -42.72 -1.36
C PHE A 202 -24.34 -43.49 -1.52
N SER A 203 -24.94 -43.98 -0.43
CA SER A 203 -26.16 -44.81 -0.45
C SER A 203 -27.48 -44.03 -0.29
N GLN A 204 -27.48 -42.78 0.19
CA GLN A 204 -28.72 -42.04 0.44
C GLN A 204 -28.95 -40.97 -0.62
N VAL A 205 -29.94 -41.23 -1.47
CA VAL A 205 -30.35 -40.41 -2.61
C VAL A 205 -30.93 -39.05 -2.17
N HIS A 206 -30.34 -38.00 -2.74
CA HIS A 206 -30.82 -36.64 -3.08
C HIS A 206 -31.63 -35.76 -2.11
N ALA A 207 -32.32 -36.24 -1.08
CA ALA A 207 -33.15 -35.36 -0.23
C ALA A 207 -32.46 -34.90 1.07
N ALA A 208 -31.49 -35.66 1.60
CA ALA A 208 -30.94 -35.42 2.94
C ALA A 208 -29.86 -34.33 3.01
N LEU A 209 -29.31 -33.86 1.88
CA LEU A 209 -28.25 -32.83 1.89
C LEU A 209 -28.77 -31.40 2.03
N GLU A 210 -30.10 -31.20 1.99
CA GLU A 210 -30.75 -29.89 2.15
C GLU A 210 -30.85 -29.46 3.63
N GLU A 211 -31.09 -30.40 4.56
CA GLU A 211 -31.32 -30.10 6.00
C GLU A 211 -30.12 -30.38 6.93
N LEU A 212 -29.08 -31.10 6.48
CA LEU A 212 -27.98 -31.60 7.33
C LEU A 212 -26.73 -30.70 7.38
N TYR A 213 -26.88 -29.39 7.14
CA TYR A 213 -25.74 -28.46 7.07
C TYR A 213 -25.25 -27.89 8.40
N MET A 214 -25.59 -28.43 9.58
CA MET A 214 -25.20 -27.76 10.83
C MET A 214 -24.26 -28.48 11.80
N ASP A 215 -24.08 -29.82 11.80
CA ASP A 215 -23.08 -30.42 12.71
C ASP A 215 -22.41 -31.72 12.21
N GLN A 216 -23.05 -32.51 11.34
CA GLN A 216 -22.55 -33.85 10.99
C GLN A 216 -21.49 -33.90 9.87
N ASN A 217 -21.34 -32.85 9.04
CA ASN A 217 -20.31 -32.78 7.99
C ASN A 217 -19.15 -31.81 8.29
N ALA A 218 -19.12 -31.20 9.47
CA ALA A 218 -18.02 -30.31 9.87
C ALA A 218 -16.67 -31.03 9.84
N LEU A 219 -16.63 -32.29 10.30
CA LEU A 219 -15.44 -33.15 10.25
C LEU A 219 -14.98 -33.44 8.81
N LEU A 220 -15.93 -33.57 7.87
CA LEU A 220 -15.61 -33.81 6.46
C LEU A 220 -15.00 -32.55 5.82
N CYS A 221 -15.59 -31.37 6.07
CA CYS A 221 -15.03 -30.11 5.59
C CYS A 221 -13.62 -29.87 6.14
N THR A 222 -13.41 -30.05 7.46
CA THR A 222 -12.09 -29.87 8.09
C THR A 222 -11.07 -30.88 7.59
N THR A 223 -11.52 -32.11 7.29
CA THR A 223 -10.67 -33.14 6.65
C THR A 223 -10.28 -32.73 5.23
N LEU A 224 -11.22 -32.27 4.40
CA LEU A 224 -10.92 -31.79 3.05
C LEU A 224 -9.98 -30.57 3.09
N ASP A 225 -10.18 -29.64 4.03
CA ASP A 225 -9.32 -28.47 4.22
C ASP A 225 -7.90 -28.85 4.68
N LEU A 226 -7.77 -29.84 5.56
CA LEU A 226 -6.48 -30.37 5.98
C LEU A 226 -5.76 -31.06 4.82
N ILE A 227 -6.44 -31.94 4.07
CA ILE A 227 -5.87 -32.58 2.87
C ILE A 227 -5.47 -31.51 1.84
N THR A 228 -6.31 -30.49 1.64
CA THR A 228 -6.02 -29.35 0.76
C THR A 228 -4.77 -28.63 1.21
N SER A 229 -4.63 -28.35 2.50
CA SER A 229 -3.47 -27.66 3.06
C SER A 229 -2.20 -28.49 2.91
N ILE A 230 -2.27 -29.80 3.12
CA ILE A 230 -1.15 -30.71 2.88
C ILE A 230 -0.74 -30.65 1.42
N ILE A 231 -1.66 -30.92 0.49
CA ILE A 231 -1.35 -30.93 -0.96
C ILE A 231 -0.82 -29.57 -1.42
N GLU A 232 -1.44 -28.46 -1.03
CA GLU A 232 -1.01 -27.12 -1.42
C GLU A 232 0.42 -26.79 -0.96
N ASN A 233 0.81 -27.24 0.24
CA ASN A 233 2.14 -26.95 0.82
C ASN A 233 3.19 -28.04 0.58
N THR A 234 2.82 -29.18 -0.03
CA THR A 234 3.77 -30.23 -0.44
C THR A 234 3.97 -30.24 -1.94
N MET A 235 2.91 -30.03 -2.73
CA MET A 235 2.93 -30.10 -4.21
C MET A 235 3.94 -29.12 -4.81
N PHE A 236 4.00 -27.89 -4.30
CA PHE A 236 4.84 -26.85 -4.90
C PHE A 236 6.23 -26.69 -4.26
N THR A 237 6.65 -27.62 -3.38
CA THR A 237 7.99 -27.55 -2.73
C THR A 237 9.13 -28.01 -3.64
N SER A 238 8.86 -29.06 -4.41
CA SER A 238 9.82 -29.68 -5.33
C SER A 238 9.04 -30.52 -6.32
N LEU A 239 9.58 -30.61 -7.55
CA LEU A 239 9.09 -31.59 -8.50
C LEU A 239 9.16 -32.99 -7.89
N GLU A 240 10.20 -33.39 -7.19
CA GLU A 240 10.37 -34.77 -6.68
C GLU A 240 9.42 -35.17 -5.52
N ASN A 241 8.74 -34.23 -4.89
CA ASN A 241 7.91 -34.52 -3.71
C ASN A 241 6.65 -35.35 -4.06
N ASP A 242 6.64 -36.63 -3.70
CA ASP A 242 5.61 -37.62 -4.08
C ASP A 242 4.45 -37.76 -3.06
N ILE A 243 4.35 -36.87 -2.07
CA ILE A 243 3.27 -36.91 -1.05
C ILE A 243 1.89 -36.86 -1.71
N THR A 244 1.68 -36.02 -2.71
CA THR A 244 0.40 -35.92 -3.42
C THR A 244 0.06 -37.23 -4.17
N ASP A 245 1.04 -37.87 -4.80
CA ASP A 245 0.84 -39.16 -5.47
C ASP A 245 0.44 -40.25 -4.47
N ARG A 246 1.07 -40.23 -3.28
CA ARG A 246 0.74 -41.15 -2.19
C ARG A 246 -0.67 -40.93 -1.65
N ILE A 247 -1.10 -39.67 -1.50
CA ILE A 247 -2.47 -39.35 -1.08
C ILE A 247 -3.47 -39.92 -2.09
N GLU A 248 -3.26 -39.68 -3.39
CA GLU A 248 -4.14 -40.21 -4.44
C GLU A 248 -4.18 -41.75 -4.39
N ALA A 249 -3.02 -42.41 -4.34
CA ALA A 249 -2.93 -43.87 -4.36
C ALA A 249 -3.52 -44.56 -3.11
N LEU A 250 -3.41 -43.95 -1.93
CA LEU A 250 -3.89 -44.53 -0.67
C LEU A 250 -5.37 -44.26 -0.41
N VAL A 251 -5.88 -43.11 -0.85
CA VAL A 251 -7.23 -42.64 -0.52
C VAL A 251 -8.21 -42.90 -1.66
N ASP A 252 -7.73 -43.06 -2.90
CA ASP A 252 -8.54 -43.04 -4.12
C ASP A 252 -9.31 -41.72 -4.24
N LEU A 253 -8.57 -40.62 -4.09
CA LEU A 253 -9.13 -39.30 -3.86
C LEU A 253 -9.93 -38.80 -5.08
N ASP A 254 -9.48 -39.01 -6.32
CA ASP A 254 -10.25 -38.58 -7.53
C ASP A 254 -11.65 -39.19 -7.59
N ASN A 255 -11.78 -40.50 -7.36
CA ASN A 255 -13.09 -41.18 -7.41
C ASN A 255 -14.02 -40.69 -6.29
N ARG A 256 -13.48 -40.47 -5.08
CA ARG A 256 -14.24 -39.94 -3.95
C ARG A 256 -14.69 -38.51 -4.19
N LEU A 257 -13.82 -37.64 -4.70
CA LEU A 257 -14.17 -36.25 -5.04
C LEU A 257 -15.22 -36.21 -6.16
N ARG A 258 -15.13 -37.11 -7.16
CA ARG A 258 -16.15 -37.22 -8.20
C ARG A 258 -17.52 -37.58 -7.63
N ALA A 259 -17.58 -38.62 -6.81
CA ALA A 259 -18.83 -39.07 -6.20
C ALA A 259 -19.41 -38.02 -5.22
N LEU A 260 -18.56 -37.34 -4.45
CA LEU A 260 -18.97 -36.20 -3.62
C LEU A 260 -19.50 -35.04 -4.47
N THR A 261 -18.84 -34.73 -5.59
CA THR A 261 -19.27 -33.64 -6.49
C THR A 261 -20.62 -33.96 -7.12
N GLU A 262 -20.85 -35.19 -7.57
CA GLU A 262 -22.13 -35.62 -8.14
C GLU A 262 -23.26 -35.49 -7.11
N ALA A 263 -23.04 -35.98 -5.89
CA ALA A 263 -23.99 -35.90 -4.78
C ALA A 263 -24.20 -34.48 -4.22
N CYS A 264 -23.24 -33.57 -4.40
CA CYS A 264 -23.26 -32.23 -3.82
C CYS A 264 -24.26 -31.29 -4.51
N ILE A 265 -25.14 -30.67 -3.70
CA ILE A 265 -26.08 -29.63 -4.11
C ILE A 265 -25.67 -28.26 -3.54
N SER A 266 -24.91 -28.23 -2.43
CA SER A 266 -24.47 -26.99 -1.77
C SER A 266 -23.21 -26.42 -2.42
N THR A 267 -23.29 -25.20 -2.94
CA THR A 267 -22.13 -24.49 -3.50
C THR A 267 -21.05 -24.19 -2.46
N LYS A 268 -21.39 -24.08 -1.17
CA LYS A 268 -20.41 -23.89 -0.08
C LYS A 268 -19.54 -25.13 0.11
N PHE A 269 -20.14 -26.33 0.16
CA PHE A 269 -19.37 -27.58 0.28
C PHE A 269 -18.55 -27.84 -0.99
N LEU A 270 -19.15 -27.57 -2.14
CA LEU A 270 -18.53 -27.77 -3.45
C LEU A 270 -17.19 -27.03 -3.58
N LYS A 271 -17.04 -25.84 -2.98
CA LYS A 271 -15.77 -25.08 -3.01
C LYS A 271 -14.61 -25.85 -2.39
N HIS A 272 -14.82 -26.58 -1.29
CA HIS A 272 -13.79 -27.40 -0.66
C HIS A 272 -13.36 -28.56 -1.59
N ILE A 273 -14.32 -29.17 -2.27
CA ILE A 273 -14.08 -30.28 -3.21
C ILE A 273 -13.35 -29.80 -4.47
N LEU A 274 -13.83 -28.72 -5.09
CA LEU A 274 -13.28 -28.20 -6.34
C LEU A 274 -11.82 -27.81 -6.20
N LYS A 275 -11.43 -27.20 -5.07
CA LYS A 275 -10.03 -26.80 -4.82
C LYS A 275 -9.08 -28.00 -4.87
N LEU A 276 -9.46 -29.12 -4.26
CA LEU A 276 -8.70 -30.38 -4.32
C LEU A 276 -8.65 -30.95 -5.74
N TRP A 277 -9.75 -30.88 -6.47
CA TRP A 277 -9.83 -31.46 -7.80
C TRP A 277 -8.94 -30.74 -8.82
N VAL A 278 -8.79 -29.42 -8.68
CA VAL A 278 -7.79 -28.66 -9.45
C VAL A 278 -6.38 -29.10 -9.09
N PHE A 279 -6.05 -29.32 -7.81
CA PHE A 279 -4.74 -29.86 -7.43
C PHE A 279 -4.46 -31.22 -8.07
N LEU A 280 -5.42 -32.15 -8.01
CA LEU A 280 -5.28 -33.45 -8.68
C LEU A 280 -5.15 -33.34 -10.20
N SER A 281 -5.68 -32.27 -10.80
CA SER A 281 -5.47 -31.98 -12.23
C SER A 281 -4.02 -31.56 -12.48
N PHE A 282 -3.48 -30.60 -11.72
CA PHE A 282 -2.07 -30.19 -11.86
C PHE A 282 -1.06 -31.26 -11.46
N GLN A 283 -1.46 -32.25 -10.65
CA GLN A 283 -0.62 -33.40 -10.35
C GLN A 283 -0.29 -34.22 -11.61
N ILE A 284 -1.21 -34.31 -12.57
CA ILE A 284 -0.95 -34.97 -13.87
C ILE A 284 0.20 -34.26 -14.60
N VAL A 285 0.13 -32.93 -14.66
CA VAL A 285 1.15 -32.09 -15.32
C VAL A 285 2.49 -32.19 -14.59
N LYS A 286 2.47 -32.11 -13.26
CA LYS A 286 3.66 -32.27 -12.42
C LYS A 286 4.32 -33.64 -12.63
N GLY A 287 3.52 -34.71 -12.68
CA GLY A 287 3.98 -36.07 -12.91
C GLY A 287 4.68 -36.23 -14.26
N GLY A 288 4.11 -35.68 -15.33
CA GLY A 288 4.76 -35.69 -16.65
C GLY A 288 6.09 -34.93 -16.68
N ALA A 289 6.14 -33.75 -16.05
CA ALA A 289 7.35 -32.93 -15.99
C ALA A 289 8.50 -33.56 -15.19
N ARG A 290 8.23 -34.57 -14.35
CA ARG A 290 9.28 -35.37 -13.68
C ARG A 290 9.96 -36.36 -14.61
N MET A 291 9.18 -37.02 -15.47
CA MET A 291 9.63 -38.19 -16.23
C MET A 291 10.44 -37.80 -17.47
N ASP A 292 10.05 -36.71 -18.16
CA ASP A 292 10.56 -36.39 -19.52
C ASP A 292 11.26 -35.02 -19.63
N GLY A 293 11.59 -34.38 -18.50
CA GLY A 293 12.15 -33.03 -18.48
C GLY A 293 11.08 -31.92 -18.46
N PRO A 294 11.42 -30.64 -18.69
CA PRO A 294 10.45 -29.52 -18.58
C PRO A 294 9.32 -29.55 -19.63
N LEU A 295 9.40 -30.45 -20.64
CA LEU A 295 8.39 -30.58 -21.68
C LEU A 295 7.42 -31.70 -21.31
N VAL A 296 6.13 -31.38 -21.19
CA VAL A 296 5.07 -32.37 -20.93
C VAL A 296 4.61 -33.00 -22.24
N ASP A 297 4.65 -34.33 -22.32
CA ASP A 297 4.25 -35.08 -23.50
C ASP A 297 2.75 -34.88 -23.86
N CYS A 298 2.40 -35.20 -25.10
CA CYS A 298 1.05 -35.00 -25.63
C CYS A 298 -0.02 -35.85 -24.93
N GLU A 299 0.30 -37.05 -24.45
CA GLU A 299 -0.65 -37.93 -23.77
C GLU A 299 -0.97 -37.41 -22.37
N THR A 300 0.04 -37.00 -21.62
CA THR A 300 -0.11 -36.39 -20.29
C THR A 300 -0.88 -35.09 -20.40
N TRP A 301 -0.56 -34.23 -21.39
CA TRP A 301 -1.30 -32.99 -21.61
C TRP A 301 -2.77 -33.25 -22.00
N LYS A 302 -3.03 -34.29 -22.79
CA LYS A 302 -4.40 -34.70 -23.13
C LYS A 302 -5.18 -35.16 -21.91
N LYS A 303 -4.59 -35.98 -21.03
CA LYS A 303 -5.23 -36.40 -19.76
C LYS A 303 -5.58 -35.21 -18.87
N PHE A 304 -4.68 -34.23 -18.77
CA PHE A 304 -4.94 -32.98 -18.06
C PHE A 304 -6.09 -32.20 -18.70
N SER A 305 -6.06 -32.03 -20.03
CA SER A 305 -7.07 -31.28 -20.78
C SER A 305 -8.46 -31.90 -20.70
N ASP A 306 -8.54 -33.24 -20.79
CA ASP A 306 -9.80 -33.99 -20.67
C ASP A 306 -10.40 -33.82 -19.26
N ARG A 307 -9.56 -33.92 -18.21
CA ARG A 307 -9.99 -33.68 -16.83
C ARG A 307 -10.44 -32.23 -16.63
N TYR A 308 -9.67 -31.26 -17.11
CA TYR A 308 -10.02 -29.85 -17.05
C TYR A 308 -11.39 -29.57 -17.70
N CYS A 309 -11.62 -30.06 -18.91
CA CYS A 309 -12.89 -29.86 -19.63
C CYS A 309 -14.06 -30.60 -18.98
N TYR A 310 -13.83 -31.78 -18.40
CA TYR A 310 -14.87 -32.53 -17.67
C TYR A 310 -15.39 -31.74 -16.46
N ILE A 311 -14.48 -31.18 -15.63
CA ILE A 311 -14.87 -30.40 -14.45
C ILE A 311 -15.72 -29.19 -14.88
N GLN A 312 -15.34 -28.48 -15.95
CA GLN A 312 -16.13 -27.36 -16.45
C GLN A 312 -17.51 -27.81 -16.94
N THR A 313 -17.57 -28.90 -17.69
CA THR A 313 -18.84 -29.44 -18.23
C THR A 313 -19.81 -29.77 -17.09
N LEU A 314 -19.30 -30.35 -15.99
CA LEU A 314 -20.09 -30.69 -14.82
C LEU A 314 -20.67 -29.43 -14.13
N LEU A 315 -19.85 -28.38 -13.95
CA LEU A 315 -20.31 -27.11 -13.36
C LEU A 315 -21.34 -26.41 -14.23
N ILE A 316 -21.14 -26.42 -15.55
CA ILE A 316 -22.12 -25.86 -16.50
C ILE A 316 -23.44 -26.65 -16.45
N GLY A 317 -23.37 -27.98 -16.39
CA GLY A 317 -24.55 -28.85 -16.25
C GLY A 317 -25.35 -28.58 -14.97
N LYS A 318 -24.66 -28.24 -13.88
CA LYS A 318 -25.27 -27.79 -12.61
C LYS A 318 -25.63 -26.30 -12.58
N LYS A 319 -25.39 -25.56 -13.67
CA LYS A 319 -25.63 -24.11 -13.80
C LYS A 319 -24.80 -23.24 -12.84
N TYR A 320 -23.68 -23.77 -12.33
CA TYR A 320 -22.78 -23.11 -11.38
C TYR A 320 -21.70 -22.28 -12.10
N ILE A 321 -22.15 -21.23 -12.80
CA ILE A 321 -21.27 -20.37 -13.61
C ILE A 321 -20.28 -19.57 -12.72
N LEU A 322 -20.71 -19.14 -11.53
CA LEU A 322 -19.84 -18.38 -10.63
C LEU A 322 -18.69 -19.25 -10.10
N GLU A 323 -18.98 -20.49 -9.72
CA GLU A 323 -17.99 -21.48 -9.29
C GLU A 323 -17.04 -21.83 -10.43
N LEU A 324 -17.52 -21.91 -11.68
CA LEU A 324 -16.69 -22.11 -12.86
C LEU A 324 -15.66 -21.00 -13.04
N VAL A 325 -16.07 -19.73 -12.90
CA VAL A 325 -15.14 -18.59 -12.98
C VAL A 325 -14.16 -18.59 -11.81
N GLY A 326 -14.64 -18.90 -10.60
CA GLY A 326 -13.79 -19.06 -9.42
C GLY A 326 -12.75 -20.17 -9.58
N LEU A 327 -13.10 -21.25 -10.28
CA LEU A 327 -12.18 -22.34 -10.60
C LEU A 327 -11.04 -21.87 -11.51
N GLN A 328 -11.34 -21.06 -12.52
CA GLN A 328 -10.31 -20.51 -13.42
C GLN A 328 -9.30 -19.62 -12.72
N LYS A 329 -9.77 -18.82 -11.75
CA LYS A 329 -8.89 -18.05 -10.87
C LYS A 329 -7.85 -18.97 -10.23
N MET A 330 -8.30 -20.06 -9.62
CA MET A 330 -7.43 -21.02 -8.94
C MET A 330 -6.49 -21.73 -9.92
N THR A 331 -7.00 -22.07 -11.12
CA THR A 331 -6.20 -22.66 -12.21
C THR A 331 -5.00 -21.77 -12.57
N LEU A 332 -5.22 -20.46 -12.79
CA LEU A 332 -4.16 -19.51 -13.12
C LEU A 332 -3.13 -19.39 -11.99
N LEU A 333 -3.58 -19.27 -10.73
CA LEU A 333 -2.69 -19.16 -9.58
C LEU A 333 -1.81 -20.41 -9.42
N TYR A 334 -2.37 -21.60 -9.60
CA TYR A 334 -1.62 -22.85 -9.45
C TYR A 334 -0.70 -23.14 -10.62
N TRP A 335 -1.12 -22.78 -11.84
CA TRP A 335 -0.26 -22.83 -13.01
C TRP A 335 1.01 -21.99 -12.79
N LYS A 336 0.85 -20.77 -12.24
CA LYS A 336 1.99 -19.91 -11.89
C LYS A 336 2.87 -20.50 -10.79
N LYS A 337 2.28 -20.98 -9.69
CA LYS A 337 3.03 -21.65 -8.62
C LYS A 337 3.84 -22.83 -9.13
N LEU A 338 3.30 -23.60 -10.09
CA LEU A 338 4.00 -24.74 -10.69
C LEU A 338 5.17 -24.29 -11.57
N ASN A 339 4.95 -23.27 -12.41
CA ASN A 339 6.00 -22.69 -13.26
C ASN A 339 7.12 -21.98 -12.47
N ASP A 340 6.84 -21.47 -11.27
CA ASP A 340 7.84 -20.86 -10.39
C ASP A 340 8.85 -21.91 -9.83
N ILE A 341 8.47 -23.19 -9.77
CA ILE A 341 9.39 -24.28 -9.37
C ILE A 341 10.34 -24.61 -10.52
N LYS A 342 9.78 -24.78 -11.71
CA LYS A 342 10.50 -25.05 -12.96
C LYS A 342 9.58 -24.65 -14.10
N GLU A 343 10.11 -23.93 -15.08
CA GLU A 343 9.35 -23.56 -16.27
C GLU A 343 8.89 -24.81 -17.01
N ILE A 344 7.57 -25.06 -17.01
CA ILE A 344 6.95 -26.19 -17.69
C ILE A 344 6.47 -25.72 -19.07
N LYS A 345 6.92 -26.40 -20.11
CA LYS A 345 6.45 -26.18 -21.47
C LYS A 345 5.42 -27.25 -21.83
N SER A 346 4.25 -26.80 -22.30
CA SER A 346 3.25 -27.70 -22.87
C SER A 346 3.65 -28.10 -24.29
N SER A 347 3.33 -29.33 -24.68
CA SER A 347 3.35 -29.76 -26.08
C SER A 347 2.24 -29.12 -26.93
N SER A 348 1.29 -28.41 -26.31
CA SER A 348 0.23 -27.68 -27.01
C SER A 348 0.70 -26.31 -27.50
N GLU A 349 0.24 -25.92 -28.69
CA GLU A 349 0.38 -24.56 -29.23
C GLU A 349 -0.44 -23.52 -28.45
N HIS A 350 -1.47 -23.95 -27.72
CA HIS A 350 -2.37 -23.06 -26.98
C HIS A 350 -1.99 -23.00 -25.50
N GLN A 351 -1.77 -21.80 -24.97
CA GLN A 351 -1.45 -21.61 -23.56
C GLN A 351 -2.69 -21.78 -22.67
N LEU A 352 -2.48 -22.33 -21.47
CA LEU A 352 -3.56 -22.58 -20.49
C LEU A 352 -4.21 -21.27 -20.02
N GLU A 353 -3.43 -20.21 -19.92
CA GLU A 353 -3.85 -18.91 -19.44
C GLU A 353 -4.95 -18.32 -20.33
N TYR A 354 -4.82 -18.48 -21.65
CA TYR A 354 -5.86 -18.07 -22.60
C TYR A 354 -7.13 -18.91 -22.44
N GLN A 355 -7.02 -20.20 -22.13
CA GLN A 355 -8.18 -21.07 -21.93
C GLN A 355 -8.98 -20.67 -20.69
N SER A 356 -8.27 -20.44 -19.58
CA SER A 356 -8.88 -19.97 -18.33
C SER A 356 -9.47 -18.58 -18.50
N MET A 357 -8.74 -17.65 -19.13
CA MET A 357 -9.23 -16.29 -19.36
C MET A 357 -10.49 -16.29 -20.24
N ALA A 358 -10.54 -17.08 -21.31
CA ALA A 358 -11.72 -17.18 -22.17
C ALA A 358 -12.99 -17.54 -21.38
N LEU A 359 -12.89 -18.51 -20.46
CA LEU A 359 -14.00 -18.88 -19.58
C LEU A 359 -14.35 -17.78 -18.56
N MET A 360 -13.36 -17.05 -18.03
CA MET A 360 -13.60 -15.93 -17.10
C MET A 360 -14.27 -14.72 -17.77
N ILE A 361 -13.97 -14.43 -19.04
CA ILE A 361 -14.57 -13.28 -19.76
C ILE A 361 -15.93 -13.62 -20.40
N THR A 362 -16.26 -14.90 -20.56
CA THR A 362 -17.48 -15.34 -21.26
C THR A 362 -18.76 -14.71 -20.67
N PRO A 363 -18.94 -14.62 -19.33
CA PRO A 363 -20.08 -13.92 -18.75
C PRO A 363 -20.25 -12.49 -19.28
N LEU A 364 -19.16 -11.72 -19.40
CA LEU A 364 -19.20 -10.37 -19.98
C LEU A 364 -19.63 -10.40 -21.45
N GLY A 365 -19.14 -11.37 -22.21
CA GLY A 365 -19.52 -11.61 -23.61
C GLY A 365 -21.02 -11.78 -23.81
N THR A 366 -21.73 -12.40 -22.86
CA THR A 366 -23.19 -12.58 -22.94
C THR A 366 -23.98 -11.28 -22.81
N THR A 367 -23.36 -10.23 -22.26
CA THR A 367 -23.98 -8.91 -22.10
C THR A 367 -23.80 -8.03 -23.34
N MET A 368 -22.92 -8.39 -24.28
CA MET A 368 -22.57 -7.57 -25.44
C MET A 368 -23.72 -7.49 -26.45
N ARG A 369 -24.10 -6.27 -26.84
CA ARG A 369 -25.16 -6.03 -27.84
C ARG A 369 -24.75 -6.51 -29.24
N TYR A 370 -25.72 -7.05 -29.99
CA TYR A 370 -25.53 -7.54 -31.37
C TYR A 370 -24.95 -6.49 -32.33
N ASN A 371 -25.28 -5.20 -32.16
CA ASN A 371 -24.76 -4.14 -33.03
C ASN A 371 -23.25 -3.94 -32.87
N ASN A 372 -22.69 -4.16 -31.68
CA ASN A 372 -21.24 -4.15 -31.47
C ASN A 372 -20.57 -5.30 -32.25
N MET A 373 -21.30 -6.39 -32.51
CA MET A 373 -20.80 -7.56 -33.23
C MET A 373 -20.61 -7.35 -34.73
N LYS A 374 -21.13 -6.23 -35.29
CA LYS A 374 -20.95 -5.86 -36.70
C LYS A 374 -19.66 -5.06 -36.96
N HIS A 375 -19.00 -4.57 -35.91
CA HIS A 375 -17.79 -3.75 -36.04
C HIS A 375 -16.56 -4.62 -36.36
N GLU A 376 -15.73 -4.21 -37.32
CA GLU A 376 -14.56 -4.96 -37.77
C GLU A 376 -13.60 -5.33 -36.62
N PHE A 377 -13.25 -4.36 -35.77
CA PHE A 377 -12.43 -4.63 -34.58
C PHE A 377 -13.02 -5.68 -33.63
N PHE A 378 -14.35 -5.75 -33.47
CA PHE A 378 -14.95 -6.80 -32.65
C PHE A 378 -14.80 -8.17 -33.29
N LYS A 379 -14.93 -8.26 -34.62
CA LYS A 379 -14.66 -9.49 -35.35
C LYS A 379 -13.19 -9.91 -35.17
N MET A 380 -12.25 -9.00 -35.31
CA MET A 380 -10.82 -9.28 -35.07
C MET A 380 -10.56 -9.78 -33.63
N PHE A 381 -11.24 -9.21 -32.63
CA PHE A 381 -11.17 -9.67 -31.25
C PHE A 381 -11.70 -11.10 -31.09
N VAL A 382 -12.83 -11.42 -31.73
CA VAL A 382 -13.40 -12.78 -31.72
C VAL A 382 -12.48 -13.76 -32.44
N ASP A 383 -11.98 -13.41 -33.64
CA ASP A 383 -11.05 -14.25 -34.40
C ASP A 383 -9.79 -14.54 -33.58
N LYS A 384 -9.22 -13.52 -32.92
CA LYS A 384 -8.11 -13.67 -31.97
C LYS A 384 -8.44 -14.63 -30.82
N LEU A 385 -9.65 -14.59 -30.26
CA LEU A 385 -10.08 -15.53 -29.22
C LEU A 385 -10.13 -16.97 -29.76
N PHE A 386 -10.60 -17.19 -30.98
CA PHE A 386 -10.60 -18.51 -31.62
C PHE A 386 -9.18 -19.02 -31.89
N ASP A 387 -8.27 -18.14 -32.30
CA ASP A 387 -6.88 -18.50 -32.59
C ASP A 387 -6.09 -18.92 -31.34
N VAL A 388 -6.39 -18.33 -30.18
CA VAL A 388 -5.67 -18.62 -28.92
C VAL A 388 -6.35 -19.68 -28.05
N THR A 389 -7.54 -20.17 -28.42
CA THR A 389 -8.28 -21.18 -27.64
C THR A 389 -8.45 -22.50 -28.37
N TRP A 390 -8.41 -23.62 -27.65
CA TRP A 390 -8.63 -24.92 -28.26
C TRP A 390 -10.14 -25.24 -28.41
N GLN A 391 -10.48 -26.13 -29.35
CA GLN A 391 -11.87 -26.46 -29.71
C GLN A 391 -12.75 -26.91 -28.51
N PRO A 392 -12.31 -27.78 -27.58
CA PRO A 392 -13.10 -28.08 -26.38
C PRO A 392 -13.49 -26.86 -25.53
N VAL A 393 -12.59 -25.89 -25.32
CA VAL A 393 -12.88 -24.67 -24.55
C VAL A 393 -13.84 -23.76 -25.31
N GLN A 394 -13.67 -23.63 -26.63
CA GLN A 394 -14.64 -22.90 -27.47
C GLN A 394 -16.06 -23.48 -27.31
N ARG A 395 -16.21 -24.81 -27.27
CA ARG A 395 -17.50 -25.46 -27.00
C ARG A 395 -18.04 -25.15 -25.60
N LEU A 396 -17.17 -25.14 -24.58
CA LEU A 396 -17.56 -24.75 -23.23
C LEU A 396 -18.05 -23.29 -23.17
N VAL A 397 -17.36 -22.37 -23.86
CA VAL A 397 -17.78 -20.96 -23.98
C VAL A 397 -19.20 -20.86 -24.55
N TYR A 398 -19.51 -21.62 -25.61
CA TYR A 398 -20.86 -21.67 -26.18
C TYR A 398 -21.89 -22.23 -25.18
N LEU A 399 -21.54 -23.25 -24.40
CA LEU A 399 -22.43 -23.81 -23.39
C LEU A 399 -22.68 -22.83 -22.24
N VAL A 400 -21.66 -22.12 -21.75
CA VAL A 400 -21.80 -21.07 -20.74
C VAL A 400 -22.74 -19.98 -21.25
N ARG A 401 -22.53 -19.51 -22.49
CA ARG A 401 -23.41 -18.51 -23.13
C ARG A 401 -24.86 -19.00 -23.17
N ASP A 402 -25.08 -20.22 -23.62
CA ASP A 402 -26.43 -20.78 -23.75
C ASP A 402 -27.13 -20.91 -22.40
N VAL A 403 -26.41 -21.33 -21.35
CA VAL A 403 -26.94 -21.38 -19.97
C VAL A 403 -27.29 -19.98 -19.49
N MET A 404 -26.41 -19.00 -19.65
CA MET A 404 -26.64 -17.61 -19.20
C MET A 404 -27.80 -16.92 -19.94
N LEU A 405 -28.04 -17.25 -21.21
CA LEU A 405 -29.14 -16.64 -21.99
C LEU A 405 -30.50 -17.31 -21.78
N LYS A 406 -30.53 -18.61 -21.43
CA LYS A 406 -31.78 -19.40 -21.32
C LYS A 406 -32.28 -19.50 -19.88
N GLU A 407 -31.38 -19.47 -18.90
CA GLU A 407 -31.71 -19.66 -17.49
C GLU A 407 -31.89 -18.32 -16.76
N ASN A 408 -32.64 -18.33 -15.65
CA ASN A 408 -32.83 -17.15 -14.81
C ASN A 408 -31.69 -17.01 -13.80
N LEU A 409 -30.53 -16.54 -14.25
CA LEU A 409 -29.33 -16.34 -13.44
C LEU A 409 -29.11 -14.86 -13.09
N PRO A 410 -28.45 -14.54 -11.94
CA PRO A 410 -28.10 -13.17 -11.59
C PRO A 410 -26.92 -12.66 -12.43
N VAL A 411 -27.19 -12.33 -13.70
CA VAL A 411 -26.17 -12.00 -14.72
C VAL A 411 -25.25 -10.86 -14.27
N GLU A 412 -25.80 -9.78 -13.68
CA GLU A 412 -25.01 -8.64 -13.20
C GLU A 412 -23.96 -9.08 -12.16
N GLN A 413 -24.39 -9.85 -11.15
CA GLN A 413 -23.52 -10.33 -10.07
C GLN A 413 -22.45 -11.29 -10.59
N ILE A 414 -22.79 -12.15 -11.56
CA ILE A 414 -21.82 -13.05 -12.19
C ILE A 414 -20.77 -12.25 -12.96
N CYS A 415 -21.18 -11.26 -13.76
CA CYS A 415 -20.28 -10.40 -14.50
C CYS A 415 -19.35 -9.60 -13.59
N LYS A 416 -19.90 -9.00 -12.53
CA LYS A 416 -19.13 -8.32 -11.49
C LYS A 416 -18.07 -9.25 -10.89
N SER A 417 -18.50 -10.40 -10.38
CA SER A 417 -17.61 -11.35 -9.72
C SER A 417 -16.52 -11.86 -10.68
N SER A 418 -16.84 -11.98 -11.97
CA SER A 418 -15.87 -12.37 -12.99
C SER A 418 -14.76 -11.33 -13.15
N ILE A 419 -15.10 -10.04 -13.17
CA ILE A 419 -14.10 -8.96 -13.20
C ILE A 419 -13.26 -8.98 -11.92
N GLU A 420 -13.87 -9.07 -10.74
CA GLU A 420 -13.15 -9.11 -9.45
C GLU A 420 -12.14 -10.27 -9.41
N MET A 421 -12.54 -11.46 -9.87
CA MET A 421 -11.66 -12.63 -9.94
C MET A 421 -10.54 -12.48 -10.99
N ILE A 422 -10.77 -11.78 -12.11
CA ILE A 422 -9.71 -11.43 -13.06
C ILE A 422 -8.71 -10.47 -12.40
N LEU A 423 -9.17 -9.48 -11.64
CA LEU A 423 -8.29 -8.53 -10.96
C LEU A 423 -7.46 -9.21 -9.86
N GLU A 424 -8.00 -10.21 -9.17
CA GLU A 424 -7.24 -11.02 -8.22
C GLU A 424 -6.08 -11.81 -8.88
N THR A 425 -6.12 -12.07 -10.18
CA THR A 425 -5.04 -12.76 -10.93
C THR A 425 -4.10 -11.81 -11.67
N ILE A 426 -4.21 -10.50 -11.44
CA ILE A 426 -3.44 -9.48 -12.18
C ILE A 426 -1.91 -9.59 -12.00
N ASN A 427 -1.45 -10.18 -10.90
CA ASN A 427 -0.02 -10.43 -10.64
C ASN A 427 0.52 -11.67 -11.36
N VAL A 428 -0.36 -12.47 -11.95
CA VAL A 428 -0.04 -13.77 -12.52
C VAL A 428 -0.19 -13.79 -14.03
N ILE A 429 -1.19 -13.09 -14.58
CA ILE A 429 -1.46 -13.10 -16.02
C ILE A 429 -0.41 -12.32 -16.82
N GLU A 430 -0.10 -12.82 -18.01
CA GLU A 430 0.78 -12.14 -18.96
C GLU A 430 0.08 -11.00 -19.70
N ARG A 431 0.86 -10.10 -20.32
CA ARG A 431 0.36 -8.92 -21.04
C ARG A 431 -0.67 -9.29 -22.12
N GLY A 432 -0.44 -10.35 -22.89
CA GLY A 432 -1.36 -10.77 -23.97
C GLY A 432 -2.73 -11.23 -23.46
N VAL A 433 -2.75 -11.95 -22.33
CA VAL A 433 -3.97 -12.40 -21.66
C VAL A 433 -4.72 -11.22 -21.03
N ALA A 434 -3.98 -10.28 -20.44
CA ALA A 434 -4.55 -9.05 -19.89
C ALA A 434 -5.20 -8.16 -20.96
N VAL A 435 -4.65 -8.13 -22.18
CA VAL A 435 -5.28 -7.44 -23.32
C VAL A 435 -6.66 -8.03 -23.61
N ILE A 436 -6.82 -9.36 -23.64
CA ILE A 436 -8.13 -9.99 -23.90
C ILE A 436 -9.15 -9.64 -22.81
N ALA A 437 -8.73 -9.63 -21.54
CA ALA A 437 -9.59 -9.20 -20.44
C ALA A 437 -10.01 -7.73 -20.60
N PHE A 438 -9.06 -6.85 -20.92
CA PHE A 438 -9.29 -5.43 -21.14
C PHE A 438 -10.26 -5.18 -22.30
N GLN A 439 -10.03 -5.81 -23.46
CA GLN A 439 -10.91 -5.73 -24.64
C GLN A 439 -12.34 -6.15 -24.29
N SER A 440 -12.49 -7.26 -23.56
CA SER A 440 -13.79 -7.76 -23.11
C SER A 440 -14.53 -6.74 -22.24
N MET A 441 -13.83 -6.09 -21.30
CA MET A 441 -14.41 -5.05 -20.45
C MET A 441 -14.78 -3.79 -21.25
N CYS A 442 -13.97 -3.37 -22.22
CA CYS A 442 -14.31 -2.25 -23.12
C CYS A 442 -15.59 -2.53 -23.93
N TYR A 443 -15.74 -3.72 -24.49
CA TYR A 443 -16.94 -4.09 -25.25
C TYR A 443 -18.18 -4.23 -24.35
N ALA A 444 -18.03 -4.67 -23.12
CA ALA A 444 -19.11 -4.66 -22.13
C ALA A 444 -19.50 -3.23 -21.73
N LEU A 445 -18.52 -2.32 -21.55
CA LEU A 445 -18.74 -0.93 -21.20
C LEU A 445 -19.51 -0.17 -22.30
N LYS A 446 -19.28 -0.49 -23.58
CA LYS A 446 -20.04 0.09 -24.72
C LYS A 446 -21.56 -0.09 -24.61
N ASN A 447 -22.04 -1.06 -23.83
CA ASN A 447 -23.48 -1.26 -23.64
C ASN A 447 -24.14 -0.14 -22.81
N TYR A 448 -23.35 0.66 -22.08
CA TYR A 448 -23.84 1.75 -21.23
C TYR A 448 -24.09 3.06 -21.99
N ILE A 449 -23.76 3.12 -23.29
CA ILE A 449 -23.89 4.33 -24.08
C ILE A 449 -25.21 4.32 -24.87
N PRO A 450 -25.94 5.46 -24.93
CA PRO A 450 -27.12 5.61 -25.78
C PRO A 450 -26.80 5.36 -27.26
N LYS A 451 -27.79 4.88 -28.03
CA LYS A 451 -27.61 4.73 -29.48
C LYS A 451 -27.33 6.10 -30.11
N GLU A 452 -26.29 6.20 -30.93
CA GLU A 452 -26.29 7.23 -31.98
C GLU A 452 -27.43 6.89 -32.95
N ASN A 453 -28.45 7.74 -33.02
CA ASN A 453 -29.53 7.63 -34.01
C ASN A 453 -29.08 7.95 -35.46
N ASN A 454 -27.77 7.97 -35.74
CA ASN A 454 -27.24 8.56 -36.98
C ASN A 454 -26.95 7.57 -38.12
N CYS A 455 -27.28 6.28 -37.98
CA CYS A 455 -27.08 5.28 -39.05
C CYS A 455 -28.36 4.85 -39.78
N GLU A 456 -29.39 5.72 -39.87
CA GLU A 456 -30.53 5.51 -40.80
C GLU A 456 -30.54 6.51 -41.98
N ALA A 457 -29.54 7.40 -42.11
CA ALA A 457 -29.58 8.50 -43.08
C ALA A 457 -28.80 8.30 -44.40
N TRP A 458 -28.32 7.08 -44.73
CA TRP A 458 -27.55 6.84 -45.96
C TRP A 458 -28.15 5.74 -46.86
N GLU A 459 -29.47 5.53 -46.81
CA GLU A 459 -30.16 4.91 -47.96
C GLU A 459 -30.44 6.00 -49.00
N MET A 460 -29.54 6.10 -49.97
CA MET A 460 -29.78 6.86 -51.20
C MET A 460 -31.02 6.31 -51.92
N PRO A 461 -31.98 7.15 -52.33
CA PRO A 461 -33.16 6.69 -53.04
C PRO A 461 -32.80 6.44 -54.50
N ASN A 462 -32.47 5.20 -54.86
CA ASN A 462 -32.38 4.80 -56.27
C ASN A 462 -33.23 3.55 -56.53
N THR A 463 -34.46 3.85 -56.99
CA THR A 463 -35.12 3.27 -58.16
C THR A 463 -35.09 1.75 -58.37
N HIS A 464 -36.28 1.16 -58.21
CA HIS A 464 -36.84 0.05 -58.99
C HIS A 464 -35.97 -1.19 -59.22
N SER A 465 -36.17 -2.22 -58.39
CA SER A 465 -36.63 -3.52 -58.89
C SER A 465 -37.05 -4.40 -57.73
N SER A 466 -38.31 -4.81 -57.78
CA SER A 466 -38.95 -5.81 -56.94
C SER A 466 -38.30 -7.18 -57.17
N HIS A 467 -37.61 -7.72 -56.17
CA HIS A 467 -37.50 -9.16 -55.98
C HIS A 467 -37.46 -9.49 -54.49
N ASP A 468 -38.41 -10.33 -54.10
CA ASP A 468 -38.63 -10.89 -52.78
C ASP A 468 -37.34 -11.46 -52.17
N LEU A 469 -36.94 -10.92 -51.02
CA LEU A 469 -36.06 -11.59 -50.06
C LEU A 469 -36.81 -11.65 -48.71
N PRO A 470 -36.76 -12.81 -48.03
CA PRO A 470 -37.64 -13.11 -46.91
C PRO A 470 -37.28 -12.24 -45.72
N ASN A 471 -38.31 -11.55 -45.22
CA ASN A 471 -38.41 -10.85 -43.94
C ASN A 471 -37.44 -11.43 -42.90
N GLU A 472 -36.26 -10.82 -42.73
CA GLU A 472 -35.37 -11.11 -41.62
C GLU A 472 -36.12 -10.75 -40.35
N ASN A 473 -36.62 -11.78 -39.67
CA ASN A 473 -37.25 -11.71 -38.37
C ASN A 473 -36.47 -10.73 -37.48
N ARG A 474 -37.07 -9.57 -37.21
CA ARG A 474 -36.70 -8.71 -36.07
C ARG A 474 -36.72 -9.61 -34.83
N ARG A 475 -35.57 -10.18 -34.46
CA ARG A 475 -35.41 -10.97 -33.24
C ARG A 475 -35.80 -10.02 -32.11
N LYS A 476 -36.97 -10.25 -31.52
CA LYS A 476 -37.35 -9.60 -30.26
C LYS A 476 -36.17 -9.77 -29.31
N PRO A 477 -35.70 -8.70 -28.63
CA PRO A 477 -34.64 -8.83 -27.63
C PRO A 477 -35.05 -9.92 -26.64
N PRO A 478 -34.10 -10.77 -26.18
CA PRO A 478 -34.42 -11.82 -25.23
C PRO A 478 -35.13 -11.20 -24.00
N PRO A 479 -36.15 -11.87 -23.45
CA PRO A 479 -37.01 -11.32 -22.39
C PRO A 479 -36.25 -10.90 -21.12
N ASN A 480 -34.98 -11.31 -20.94
CA ASN A 480 -34.11 -11.02 -19.80
C ASN A 480 -32.83 -10.23 -20.19
N SER A 481 -32.92 -9.25 -21.10
CA SER A 481 -31.78 -8.40 -21.44
C SER A 481 -31.44 -7.46 -20.27
N LEU A 482 -30.25 -7.63 -19.67
CA LEU A 482 -29.74 -6.83 -18.53
C LEU A 482 -29.85 -5.32 -18.74
N PHE A 483 -29.76 -4.87 -20.00
CA PHE A 483 -29.76 -3.46 -20.38
C PHE A 483 -31.10 -3.00 -20.98
N ASN A 484 -32.21 -3.58 -20.51
CA ASN A 484 -33.56 -3.10 -20.81
C ASN A 484 -33.86 -1.86 -19.95
N GLY A 485 -33.62 -0.66 -20.49
CA GLY A 485 -33.83 0.59 -19.75
C GLY A 485 -32.64 1.54 -19.88
N ASP A 486 -32.38 2.29 -18.82
CA ASP A 486 -31.22 3.16 -18.70
C ASP A 486 -30.10 2.39 -17.98
N PRO A 487 -29.13 1.83 -18.71
CA PRO A 487 -28.12 0.96 -18.12
C PRO A 487 -27.27 1.69 -17.06
N VAL A 488 -27.06 3.01 -17.18
CA VAL A 488 -26.25 3.79 -16.23
C VAL A 488 -26.93 3.86 -14.87
N VAL A 489 -28.25 3.97 -14.85
CA VAL A 489 -29.05 4.05 -13.62
C VAL A 489 -29.43 2.66 -13.10
N ASP A 490 -29.78 1.74 -13.99
CA ASP A 490 -30.32 0.42 -13.65
C ASP A 490 -29.24 -0.57 -13.23
N ASN A 491 -28.00 -0.45 -13.73
CA ASN A 491 -26.90 -1.41 -13.49
C ASN A 491 -25.59 -0.71 -13.03
N PRO A 492 -25.62 0.09 -11.95
CA PRO A 492 -24.48 0.89 -11.51
C PRO A 492 -23.35 0.03 -10.90
N MET A 493 -23.69 -1.17 -10.38
CA MET A 493 -22.73 -2.06 -9.73
C MET A 493 -21.76 -2.65 -10.76
N LEU A 494 -22.30 -3.17 -11.87
CA LEU A 494 -21.47 -3.64 -12.98
C LEU A 494 -20.69 -2.49 -13.64
N LEU A 495 -21.30 -1.30 -13.79
CA LEU A 495 -20.62 -0.13 -14.35
C LEU A 495 -19.40 0.28 -13.51
N SER A 496 -19.58 0.38 -12.19
CA SER A 496 -18.53 0.67 -11.22
C SER A 496 -17.38 -0.34 -11.32
N THR A 497 -17.72 -1.61 -11.48
CA THR A 497 -16.74 -2.71 -11.55
C THR A 497 -15.98 -2.70 -12.88
N LEU A 498 -16.65 -2.41 -14.00
CA LEU A 498 -16.02 -2.25 -15.31
C LEU A 498 -15.02 -1.08 -15.32
N LEU A 499 -15.43 0.09 -14.84
CA LEU A 499 -14.56 1.27 -14.75
C LEU A 499 -13.35 1.00 -13.84
N HIS A 500 -13.57 0.35 -12.69
CA HIS A 500 -12.47 -0.03 -11.80
C HIS A 500 -11.52 -1.02 -12.44
N GLY A 501 -12.04 -2.09 -13.08
CA GLY A 501 -11.22 -3.10 -13.72
C GLY A 501 -10.37 -2.55 -14.86
N LEU A 502 -10.95 -1.69 -15.70
CA LEU A 502 -10.23 -0.99 -16.77
C LEU A 502 -9.13 -0.06 -16.21
N ALA A 503 -9.39 0.64 -15.10
CA ALA A 503 -8.41 1.52 -14.47
C ALA A 503 -7.22 0.71 -13.92
N VAL A 504 -7.50 -0.37 -13.18
CA VAL A 504 -6.47 -1.22 -12.58
C VAL A 504 -5.61 -1.91 -13.65
N LEU A 505 -6.23 -2.46 -14.71
CA LEU A 505 -5.49 -3.07 -15.83
C LEU A 505 -4.63 -2.03 -16.56
N THR A 506 -5.15 -0.82 -16.77
CA THR A 506 -4.40 0.27 -17.41
C THR A 506 -3.18 0.68 -16.58
N GLN A 507 -3.35 0.88 -15.27
CA GLN A 507 -2.26 1.26 -14.37
C GLN A 507 -1.16 0.19 -14.31
N LYS A 508 -1.56 -1.08 -14.25
CA LYS A 508 -0.65 -2.23 -14.17
C LYS A 508 0.15 -2.42 -15.45
N PHE A 509 -0.53 -2.50 -16.59
CA PHE A 509 0.10 -2.95 -17.84
C PHE A 509 0.53 -1.80 -18.75
N GLN A 510 -0.01 -0.59 -18.56
CA GLN A 510 0.25 0.58 -19.41
C GLN A 510 0.18 0.17 -20.88
N PHE A 511 -0.99 -0.33 -21.30
CA PHE A 511 -1.18 -0.78 -22.67
C PHE A 511 -0.83 0.35 -23.65
N LYS A 512 -0.46 0.00 -24.88
CA LYS A 512 -0.38 0.97 -25.98
C LYS A 512 -1.52 0.70 -26.97
N TRP A 513 -1.85 1.67 -27.81
CA TRP A 513 -2.86 1.48 -28.87
C TRP A 513 -2.47 0.34 -29.84
N GLN A 514 -1.18 0.07 -29.99
CA GLN A 514 -0.64 -1.04 -30.77
C GLN A 514 -0.98 -2.41 -30.15
N ASP A 515 -1.03 -2.48 -28.82
CA ASP A 515 -1.37 -3.70 -28.09
C ASP A 515 -2.90 -3.92 -28.07
N CYS A 516 -3.67 -2.82 -27.99
CA CYS A 516 -5.12 -2.83 -27.85
C CYS A 516 -5.74 -1.55 -28.43
N VAL A 517 -6.43 -1.68 -29.57
CA VAL A 517 -7.04 -0.55 -30.29
C VAL A 517 -8.19 0.08 -29.50
N GLU A 518 -8.87 -0.71 -28.65
CA GLU A 518 -9.98 -0.28 -27.81
C GLU A 518 -9.57 0.80 -26.79
N THR A 519 -8.27 0.92 -26.50
CA THR A 519 -7.72 2.01 -25.68
C THR A 519 -8.04 3.39 -26.26
N ILE A 520 -8.19 3.51 -27.58
CA ILE A 520 -8.49 4.77 -28.29
C ILE A 520 -9.90 5.27 -27.93
N CYS A 521 -10.87 4.35 -27.79
CA CYS A 521 -12.26 4.73 -27.48
C CYS A 521 -12.51 4.91 -25.98
N LEU A 522 -11.63 4.43 -25.11
CA LEU A 522 -11.87 4.45 -23.66
C LEU A 522 -12.16 5.86 -23.12
N PHE A 523 -11.48 6.87 -23.65
CA PHE A 523 -11.70 8.27 -23.30
C PHE A 523 -13.12 8.75 -23.65
N SER A 524 -13.60 8.47 -24.87
CA SER A 524 -14.94 8.87 -25.28
C SER A 524 -16.02 8.11 -24.51
N LEU A 525 -15.81 6.82 -24.22
CA LEU A 525 -16.76 6.05 -23.39
C LEU A 525 -16.92 6.67 -21.99
N ALA A 526 -15.81 7.07 -21.36
CA ALA A 526 -15.84 7.72 -20.05
C ALA A 526 -16.51 9.10 -20.10
N GLN A 527 -16.26 9.88 -21.14
CA GLN A 527 -16.91 11.18 -21.36
C GLN A 527 -18.44 11.06 -21.50
N GLU A 528 -18.94 10.08 -22.24
CA GLU A 528 -20.39 9.83 -22.37
C GLU A 528 -21.03 9.49 -21.02
N ILE A 529 -20.38 8.65 -20.21
CA ILE A 529 -20.83 8.33 -18.85
C ILE A 529 -20.86 9.60 -17.96
N LEU A 530 -19.87 10.48 -18.10
CA LEU A 530 -19.82 11.76 -17.38
C LEU A 530 -20.89 12.75 -17.83
N ASN A 531 -21.34 12.70 -19.09
CA ASN A 531 -22.38 13.59 -19.59
C ASN A 531 -23.80 13.14 -19.20
N HIS A 532 -23.96 11.86 -18.87
CA HIS A 532 -25.24 11.29 -18.47
C HIS A 532 -25.76 11.88 -17.14
N THR A 533 -27.05 12.25 -17.10
CA THR A 533 -27.66 12.98 -15.96
C THR A 533 -27.90 12.10 -14.74
N GLY A 534 -28.09 10.80 -14.93
CA GLY A 534 -28.32 9.83 -13.85
C GLY A 534 -27.05 9.25 -13.23
N THR A 535 -25.86 9.69 -13.63
CA THR A 535 -24.59 9.12 -13.16
C THR A 535 -24.33 9.47 -11.70
N LEU A 536 -24.20 8.44 -10.86
CA LEU A 536 -23.87 8.58 -9.44
C LEU A 536 -22.48 9.20 -9.24
N PRO A 537 -22.24 9.98 -8.16
CA PRO A 537 -20.95 10.63 -7.91
C PRO A 537 -19.76 9.66 -7.90
N CYS A 538 -19.93 8.48 -7.29
CA CYS A 538 -18.90 7.44 -7.26
C CYS A 538 -18.53 6.89 -8.65
N LEU A 539 -19.48 6.92 -9.61
CA LEU A 539 -19.25 6.54 -11.00
C LEU A 539 -18.58 7.67 -11.77
N CYS A 540 -18.92 8.93 -11.49
CA CYS A 540 -18.22 10.10 -12.03
C CYS A 540 -16.73 10.07 -11.66
N VAL A 541 -16.40 9.83 -10.38
CA VAL A 541 -15.01 9.70 -9.91
C VAL A 541 -14.26 8.60 -10.69
N LYS A 542 -14.87 7.42 -10.85
CA LYS A 542 -14.26 6.32 -11.61
C LYS A 542 -14.11 6.63 -13.10
N ALA A 543 -15.07 7.32 -13.71
CA ALA A 543 -14.99 7.73 -15.10
C ALA A 543 -13.91 8.82 -15.31
N LEU A 544 -13.79 9.79 -14.38
CA LEU A 544 -12.71 10.78 -14.39
C LEU A 544 -11.33 10.15 -14.21
N GLN A 545 -11.22 9.13 -13.36
CA GLN A 545 -9.99 8.33 -13.23
C GLN A 545 -9.63 7.64 -14.56
N ILE A 546 -10.61 7.12 -15.30
CA ILE A 546 -10.39 6.59 -16.64
C ILE A 546 -9.94 7.70 -17.61
N CYS A 547 -10.57 8.88 -17.60
CA CYS A 547 -10.13 10.02 -18.42
C CYS A 547 -8.68 10.41 -18.12
N LYS A 548 -8.30 10.52 -16.85
CA LYS A 548 -6.93 10.79 -16.39
C LYS A 548 -5.95 9.75 -16.93
N LEU A 549 -6.26 8.46 -16.74
CA LEU A 549 -5.41 7.37 -17.23
C LEU A 549 -5.31 7.33 -18.75
N ALA A 550 -6.40 7.66 -19.46
CA ALA A 550 -6.41 7.74 -20.90
C ALA A 550 -5.53 8.88 -21.41
N ILE A 551 -5.61 10.07 -20.81
CA ILE A 551 -4.75 11.20 -21.16
C ILE A 551 -3.26 10.87 -20.86
N GLN A 552 -2.98 10.17 -19.76
CA GLN A 552 -1.61 9.79 -19.38
C GLN A 552 -0.99 8.71 -20.28
N ASN A 553 -1.74 7.66 -20.62
CA ASN A 553 -1.21 6.44 -21.25
C ASN A 553 -1.61 6.29 -22.72
N PHE A 554 -2.76 6.82 -23.12
CA PHE A 554 -3.41 6.58 -24.40
C PHE A 554 -3.79 7.91 -25.04
N MET A 555 -2.83 8.71 -25.50
CA MET A 555 -3.22 9.82 -26.36
C MET A 555 -3.69 9.25 -27.71
N PRO A 556 -4.94 9.52 -28.13
CA PRO A 556 -5.43 9.15 -29.45
C PRO A 556 -4.43 9.58 -30.53
N PRO A 557 -4.25 8.78 -31.61
CA PRO A 557 -3.36 9.15 -32.72
C PRO A 557 -3.61 10.57 -33.25
N ASN A 558 -4.85 11.05 -33.19
CA ASN A 558 -5.23 12.39 -33.66
C ASN A 558 -4.60 13.51 -32.81
N LEU A 559 -4.43 13.30 -31.49
CA LEU A 559 -3.66 14.18 -30.62
C LEU A 559 -2.15 14.03 -30.88
N ALA A 560 -1.67 12.79 -31.08
CA ALA A 560 -0.26 12.52 -31.38
C ALA A 560 0.20 13.10 -32.74
N LEU A 561 -0.72 13.25 -33.70
CA LEU A 561 -0.46 13.77 -35.05
C LEU A 561 -0.70 15.28 -35.19
N LEU A 562 -1.03 15.99 -34.10
CA LEU A 562 -1.31 17.45 -34.09
C LEU A 562 -2.35 17.87 -35.15
N VAL A 563 -3.30 16.99 -35.47
CA VAL A 563 -4.43 17.34 -36.33
C VAL A 563 -5.44 18.08 -35.45
N GLU A 564 -6.03 19.16 -35.97
CA GLU A 564 -7.12 19.89 -35.30
C GLU A 564 -8.12 18.88 -34.72
N CYS A 565 -8.31 18.95 -33.41
CA CYS A 565 -9.01 17.94 -32.64
C CYS A 565 -10.41 17.66 -33.19
N ASP A 566 -10.70 16.39 -33.51
CA ASP A 566 -12.07 15.92 -33.78
C ASP A 566 -13.03 16.29 -32.62
N SER A 567 -14.32 16.40 -32.95
CA SER A 567 -15.47 16.84 -32.13
C SER A 567 -15.58 16.32 -30.69
N HIS A 568 -14.88 15.25 -30.30
CA HIS A 568 -14.93 14.70 -28.94
C HIS A 568 -14.03 15.44 -27.94
N MET A 569 -12.87 15.92 -28.38
CA MET A 569 -11.95 16.74 -27.56
C MET A 569 -12.47 18.17 -27.35
N SER A 570 -13.31 18.69 -28.24
CA SER A 570 -14.00 19.96 -27.99
C SER A 570 -15.11 19.82 -26.94
N GLY A 571 -15.74 18.64 -26.85
CA GLY A 571 -16.77 18.36 -25.84
C GLY A 571 -16.24 18.15 -24.43
N ILE A 572 -15.02 17.59 -24.24
CA ILE A 572 -14.55 17.24 -22.88
C ILE A 572 -14.33 18.49 -22.03
N GLY A 573 -13.93 19.62 -22.62
CA GLY A 573 -13.78 20.88 -21.90
C GLY A 573 -15.08 21.29 -21.22
N GLN A 574 -16.20 21.22 -21.93
CA GLN A 574 -17.54 21.48 -21.37
C GLN A 574 -17.94 20.45 -20.33
N THR A 575 -17.63 19.16 -20.55
CA THR A 575 -17.91 18.08 -19.58
C THR A 575 -17.16 18.32 -18.26
N LEU A 576 -15.87 18.62 -18.31
CA LEU A 576 -15.05 18.91 -17.13
C LEU A 576 -15.51 20.20 -16.45
N PHE A 577 -15.81 21.24 -17.22
CA PHE A 577 -16.33 22.51 -16.69
C PHE A 577 -17.65 22.30 -15.92
N LYS A 578 -18.58 21.52 -16.49
CA LYS A 578 -19.83 21.15 -15.82
C LYS A 578 -19.58 20.37 -14.53
N ARG A 579 -18.67 19.39 -14.56
CA ARG A 579 -18.36 18.53 -13.41
C ARG A 579 -17.51 19.21 -12.34
N LEU A 580 -16.77 20.28 -12.68
CA LEU A 580 -16.10 21.15 -11.70
C LEU A 580 -17.11 21.86 -10.78
N HIS A 581 -18.37 22.00 -11.21
CA HIS A 581 -19.46 22.58 -10.44
C HIS A 581 -20.42 21.52 -9.86
N ASP A 582 -20.00 20.25 -9.78
CA ASP A 582 -20.83 19.19 -9.18
C ASP A 582 -21.00 19.45 -7.67
N PRO A 583 -22.19 19.19 -7.08
CA PRO A 583 -22.39 19.38 -5.64
C PRO A 583 -21.50 18.47 -4.79
N ASN A 584 -21.09 17.31 -5.31
CA ASN A 584 -20.25 16.36 -4.60
C ASN A 584 -18.78 16.73 -4.77
N TRP A 585 -18.08 16.89 -3.65
CA TRP A 585 -16.70 17.38 -3.65
C TRP A 585 -15.73 16.38 -4.25
N GLU A 586 -15.99 15.08 -4.12
CA GLU A 586 -15.17 14.01 -4.69
C GLU A 586 -15.12 14.10 -6.21
N VAL A 587 -16.21 14.57 -6.83
CA VAL A 587 -16.29 14.77 -8.29
C VAL A 587 -15.49 16.02 -8.68
N ARG A 588 -15.65 17.13 -7.96
CA ARG A 588 -14.87 18.37 -8.22
C ARG A 588 -13.37 18.13 -8.08
N ASP A 589 -12.97 17.44 -7.01
CA ASP A 589 -11.58 17.04 -6.75
C ASP A 589 -11.03 16.16 -7.88
N SER A 590 -11.79 15.13 -8.29
CA SER A 590 -11.41 14.26 -9.40
C SER A 590 -11.28 15.01 -10.74
N VAL A 591 -12.08 16.05 -10.98
CA VAL A 591 -11.94 16.92 -12.17
C VAL A 591 -10.61 17.66 -12.11
N LEU A 592 -10.25 18.21 -10.95
CA LEU A 592 -8.97 18.90 -10.75
C LEU A 592 -7.79 17.95 -10.98
N GLU A 593 -7.88 16.68 -10.57
CA GLU A 593 -6.83 15.70 -10.88
C GLU A 593 -6.62 15.48 -12.39
N VAL A 594 -7.70 15.45 -13.17
CA VAL A 594 -7.64 15.36 -14.64
C VAL A 594 -6.98 16.62 -15.20
N LEU A 595 -7.38 17.81 -14.72
CA LEU A 595 -6.85 19.08 -15.20
C LEU A 595 -5.37 19.30 -14.82
N ILE A 596 -4.94 18.87 -13.62
CA ILE A 596 -3.53 18.85 -13.21
C ILE A 596 -2.74 17.97 -14.19
N THR A 597 -3.26 16.77 -14.49
CA THR A 597 -2.63 15.84 -15.42
C THR A 597 -2.49 16.45 -16.83
N ILE A 598 -3.54 17.14 -17.31
CA ILE A 598 -3.49 17.88 -18.58
C ILE A 598 -2.42 18.98 -18.52
N ALA A 599 -2.34 19.75 -17.44
CA ALA A 599 -1.34 20.80 -17.26
C ALA A 599 0.09 20.24 -17.28
N GLU A 600 0.38 19.18 -16.52
CA GLU A 600 1.69 18.52 -16.48
C GLU A 600 2.11 17.99 -17.86
N ILE A 601 1.19 17.35 -18.58
CA ILE A 601 1.45 16.85 -19.94
C ILE A 601 1.64 18.02 -20.92
N SER A 602 0.92 19.12 -20.73
CA SER A 602 1.05 20.31 -21.57
C SER A 602 2.38 21.03 -21.43
N GLU A 603 3.03 20.92 -20.26
CA GLU A 603 4.37 21.43 -20.01
C GLU A 603 5.43 20.52 -20.67
N ALA A 604 5.33 19.21 -20.47
CA ALA A 604 6.41 18.27 -20.79
C ALA A 604 6.32 17.59 -22.17
N LYS A 605 5.12 17.37 -22.71
CA LYS A 605 4.89 16.49 -23.87
C LYS A 605 4.01 17.09 -24.96
N TYR A 606 2.94 17.79 -24.62
CA TYR A 606 1.90 18.18 -25.58
C TYR A 606 1.39 19.63 -25.39
N PRO A 607 2.11 20.64 -25.94
CA PRO A 607 1.76 22.04 -25.75
C PRO A 607 0.37 22.46 -26.25
N ALA A 608 -0.26 21.71 -27.16
CA ALA A 608 -1.61 22.03 -27.63
C ALA A 608 -2.68 21.94 -26.52
N PHE A 609 -2.44 21.21 -25.43
CA PHE A 609 -3.31 21.27 -24.25
C PHE A 609 -3.29 22.63 -23.54
N GLN A 610 -2.29 23.48 -23.78
CA GLN A 610 -2.27 24.84 -23.24
C GLN A 610 -3.42 25.69 -23.84
N GLU A 611 -3.70 25.52 -25.14
CA GLU A 611 -4.85 26.17 -25.78
C GLU A 611 -6.17 25.61 -25.27
N PHE A 612 -6.25 24.31 -25.02
CA PHE A 612 -7.43 23.70 -24.40
C PHE A 612 -7.75 24.31 -23.03
N LEU A 613 -6.72 24.54 -22.20
CA LEU A 613 -6.89 25.16 -20.87
C LEU A 613 -7.35 26.61 -20.95
N LEU A 614 -6.86 27.37 -21.95
CA LEU A 614 -7.24 28.77 -22.18
C LEU A 614 -8.65 28.88 -22.77
N ALA A 615 -8.97 28.09 -23.78
CA ALA A 615 -10.24 28.16 -24.51
C ALA A 615 -11.47 27.82 -23.66
N ASN A 616 -11.29 27.05 -22.58
CA ASN A 616 -12.35 26.66 -21.65
C ASN A 616 -12.37 27.48 -20.35
N ASP A 617 -11.54 28.53 -20.25
CA ASP A 617 -11.48 29.46 -19.12
C ASP A 617 -11.25 28.79 -17.74
N PHE A 618 -10.45 27.71 -17.71
CA PHE A 618 -10.21 26.96 -16.47
C PHE A 618 -9.37 27.74 -15.45
N LEU A 619 -8.44 28.59 -15.90
CA LEU A 619 -7.47 29.24 -14.99
C LEU A 619 -8.12 30.22 -14.00
N PRO A 620 -8.99 31.17 -14.42
CA PRO A 620 -9.67 32.05 -13.48
C PRO A 620 -10.65 31.29 -12.58
N VAL A 621 -11.45 30.40 -13.16
CA VAL A 621 -12.46 29.61 -12.43
C VAL A 621 -11.82 28.78 -11.32
N ILE A 622 -10.72 28.09 -11.60
CA ILE A 622 -10.04 27.26 -10.59
C ILE A 622 -9.34 28.12 -9.54
N THR A 623 -8.90 29.33 -9.89
CA THR A 623 -8.40 30.29 -8.90
C THR A 623 -9.50 30.68 -7.90
N ASP A 624 -10.73 30.86 -8.37
CA ASP A 624 -11.86 31.13 -7.47
C ASP A 624 -12.23 29.89 -6.64
N VAL A 625 -12.22 28.69 -7.23
CA VAL A 625 -12.40 27.42 -6.49
C VAL A 625 -11.37 27.27 -5.37
N ALA A 626 -10.08 27.56 -5.64
CA ALA A 626 -9.02 27.49 -4.66
C ALA A 626 -9.25 28.41 -3.44
N LEU A 627 -9.92 29.54 -3.63
CA LEU A 627 -10.15 30.55 -2.60
C LEU A 627 -11.50 30.43 -1.89
N MET A 628 -12.50 29.84 -2.54
CA MET A 628 -13.91 29.93 -2.11
C MET A 628 -14.61 28.58 -1.91
N ASP A 629 -14.08 27.46 -2.41
CA ASP A 629 -14.74 26.15 -2.24
C ASP A 629 -14.85 25.78 -0.76
N GLY A 630 -15.98 25.20 -0.33
CA GLY A 630 -16.20 24.81 1.06
C GLY A 630 -15.29 23.66 1.52
N GLU A 631 -14.82 22.82 0.59
CA GLU A 631 -14.12 21.59 0.90
C GLU A 631 -12.60 21.73 0.71
N SER A 632 -11.86 21.38 1.76
CA SER A 632 -10.41 21.59 1.81
C SER A 632 -9.62 20.74 0.82
N TYR A 633 -10.09 19.52 0.52
CA TYR A 633 -9.50 18.67 -0.52
C TYR A 633 -9.59 19.33 -1.90
N VAL A 634 -10.76 19.91 -2.24
CA VAL A 634 -10.98 20.60 -3.51
C VAL A 634 -10.11 21.86 -3.60
N ARG A 635 -10.05 22.66 -2.51
CA ARG A 635 -9.16 23.82 -2.44
C ARG A 635 -7.69 23.42 -2.65
N ALA A 636 -7.22 22.37 -1.97
CA ALA A 636 -5.84 21.89 -2.10
C ALA A 636 -5.52 21.45 -3.55
N SER A 637 -6.38 20.66 -4.18
CA SER A 637 -6.21 20.25 -5.58
C SER A 637 -6.25 21.45 -6.54
N ALA A 638 -7.08 22.45 -6.27
CA ALA A 638 -7.14 23.68 -7.08
C ALA A 638 -5.86 24.50 -6.95
N VAL A 639 -5.32 24.67 -5.73
CA VAL A 639 -4.02 25.31 -5.49
C VAL A 639 -2.90 24.57 -6.22
N LYS A 640 -2.93 23.23 -6.19
CA LYS A 640 -1.96 22.39 -6.91
C LYS A 640 -2.04 22.57 -8.42
N PHE A 641 -3.24 22.65 -9.00
CA PHE A 641 -3.44 22.97 -10.41
C PHE A 641 -2.80 24.32 -10.78
N ILE A 642 -2.99 25.34 -9.95
CA ILE A 642 -2.38 26.66 -10.15
C ILE A 642 -0.85 26.56 -10.06
N SER A 643 -0.34 25.83 -9.06
CA SER A 643 1.10 25.56 -8.86
C SER A 643 1.76 24.94 -10.10
N THR A 644 1.07 24.01 -10.76
CA THR A 644 1.53 23.41 -12.03
C THR A 644 1.45 24.40 -13.20
N THR A 645 0.34 25.11 -13.35
CA THR A 645 0.11 25.97 -14.53
C THR A 645 0.98 27.23 -14.54
N ILE A 646 1.38 27.76 -13.37
CA ILE A 646 2.28 28.92 -13.30
C ILE A 646 3.68 28.64 -13.83
N ARG A 647 4.08 27.39 -14.09
CA ARG A 647 5.36 27.06 -14.73
C ARG A 647 5.34 27.28 -16.24
N ILE A 648 4.15 27.29 -16.84
CA ILE A 648 3.94 27.36 -18.29
C ILE A 648 3.82 28.84 -18.73
N ASN A 649 4.77 29.32 -19.52
CA ASN A 649 4.84 30.74 -19.94
C ASN A 649 3.57 31.22 -20.66
N LYS A 650 3.04 30.44 -21.59
CA LYS A 650 1.84 30.83 -22.35
C LYS A 650 0.63 31.07 -21.44
N LEU A 651 0.33 30.12 -20.55
CA LEU A 651 -0.78 30.25 -19.58
C LEU A 651 -0.59 31.43 -18.62
N TRP A 652 0.67 31.70 -18.27
CA TRP A 652 1.02 32.85 -17.45
C TRP A 652 0.77 34.18 -18.15
N ASP A 653 1.35 34.36 -19.34
CA ASP A 653 1.27 35.61 -20.08
C ASP A 653 -0.18 35.92 -20.50
N ASP A 654 -0.94 34.91 -20.92
CA ASP A 654 -2.28 35.10 -21.47
C ASP A 654 -3.38 35.25 -20.38
N SER A 655 -3.19 34.67 -19.18
CA SER A 655 -4.21 34.66 -18.12
C SER A 655 -3.68 34.97 -16.72
N LEU A 656 -2.79 34.14 -16.16
CA LEU A 656 -2.45 34.18 -14.72
C LEU A 656 -1.74 35.47 -14.29
N SER A 657 -0.94 36.08 -15.17
CA SER A 657 -0.21 37.34 -14.88
C SER A 657 -1.13 38.53 -14.58
N LYS A 658 -2.40 38.44 -14.96
CA LYS A 658 -3.44 39.46 -14.69
C LYS A 658 -4.01 39.34 -13.28
N MET A 659 -3.70 38.26 -12.56
CA MET A 659 -4.20 37.98 -11.22
C MET A 659 -3.12 38.26 -10.17
N ASP A 660 -3.53 38.83 -9.04
CA ASP A 660 -2.65 39.03 -7.90
C ASP A 660 -2.49 37.75 -7.07
N LEU A 661 -1.83 36.74 -7.66
CA LEU A 661 -1.64 35.44 -7.04
C LEU A 661 -0.83 35.49 -5.73
N PRO A 662 0.28 36.26 -5.61
CA PRO A 662 1.04 36.33 -4.37
C PRO A 662 0.20 36.73 -3.16
N ASP A 663 -0.52 37.85 -3.25
CA ASP A 663 -1.28 38.36 -2.11
C ASP A 663 -2.49 37.46 -1.79
N LYS A 664 -3.18 36.94 -2.83
CA LYS A 664 -4.28 35.98 -2.66
C LYS A 664 -3.85 34.73 -1.90
N PHE A 665 -2.73 34.09 -2.28
CA PHE A 665 -2.31 32.82 -1.68
C PHE A 665 -1.54 32.98 -0.37
N ILE A 666 -0.90 34.13 -0.13
CA ILE A 666 -0.40 34.49 1.21
C ILE A 666 -1.58 34.68 2.18
N ASN A 667 -2.66 35.34 1.74
CA ASN A 667 -3.87 35.49 2.56
C ASN A 667 -4.58 34.15 2.78
N LEU A 668 -4.62 33.27 1.78
CA LEU A 668 -5.13 31.91 1.95
C LEU A 668 -4.33 31.16 3.04
N PHE A 669 -3.00 31.11 2.91
CA PHE A 669 -2.14 30.45 3.89
C PHE A 669 -2.37 30.94 5.33
N LYS A 670 -2.53 32.25 5.53
CA LYS A 670 -2.71 32.84 6.87
C LYS A 670 -4.06 32.57 7.51
N ASN A 671 -5.12 32.44 6.70
CA ASN A 671 -6.49 32.32 7.20
C ASN A 671 -7.03 30.88 7.16
N GLU A 672 -6.29 29.95 6.56
CA GLU A 672 -6.73 28.58 6.34
C GLU A 672 -6.47 27.67 7.56
N SER A 673 -7.51 26.98 8.02
CA SER A 673 -7.43 26.04 9.14
C SER A 673 -6.83 24.70 8.73
N GLU A 674 -7.04 24.29 7.49
CA GLU A 674 -6.70 22.94 7.04
C GLU A 674 -5.25 22.85 6.53
N ALA A 675 -4.45 22.00 7.18
CA ALA A 675 -3.04 21.82 6.86
C ALA A 675 -2.80 21.37 5.40
N ILE A 676 -3.71 20.59 4.83
CA ILE A 676 -3.63 20.13 3.44
C ILE A 676 -3.63 21.30 2.45
N VAL A 677 -4.44 22.34 2.68
CA VAL A 677 -4.50 23.52 1.81
C VAL A 677 -3.31 24.43 2.07
N ARG A 678 -2.92 24.64 3.34
CA ARG A 678 -1.71 25.42 3.67
C ARG A 678 -0.46 24.82 3.03
N ARG A 679 -0.35 23.49 3.00
CA ARG A 679 0.76 22.76 2.35
C ARG A 679 0.87 23.10 0.87
N GLU A 680 -0.25 23.06 0.14
CA GLU A 680 -0.27 23.39 -1.29
C GLU A 680 -0.07 24.90 -1.52
N ALA A 681 -0.58 25.77 -0.63
CA ALA A 681 -0.40 27.22 -0.75
C ALA A 681 1.07 27.63 -0.59
N VAL A 682 1.78 27.02 0.37
CA VAL A 682 3.22 27.21 0.55
C VAL A 682 4.01 26.71 -0.67
N ASP A 683 3.59 25.57 -1.24
CA ASP A 683 4.20 25.04 -2.47
C ASP A 683 4.00 26.00 -3.65
N LEU A 684 2.79 26.56 -3.81
CA LEU A 684 2.49 27.55 -4.84
C LEU A 684 3.32 28.84 -4.66
N ILE A 685 3.47 29.37 -3.44
CA ILE A 685 4.32 30.55 -3.18
C ILE A 685 5.77 30.26 -3.58
N LYS A 686 6.26 29.05 -3.30
CA LYS A 686 7.57 28.58 -3.75
C LYS A 686 7.68 28.53 -5.27
N GLU A 687 6.70 27.96 -5.95
CA GLU A 687 6.69 27.91 -7.42
C GLU A 687 6.62 29.32 -8.05
N LEU A 688 5.83 30.24 -7.49
CA LEU A 688 5.78 31.64 -7.93
C LEU A 688 7.15 32.29 -7.82
N TYR A 689 7.87 32.08 -6.72
CA TYR A 689 9.22 32.62 -6.54
C TYR A 689 10.23 32.02 -7.52
N VAL A 690 10.15 30.72 -7.80
CA VAL A 690 11.12 30.02 -8.65
C VAL A 690 10.94 30.37 -10.13
N TYR A 691 9.71 30.42 -10.62
CA TYR A 691 9.44 30.53 -12.06
C TYR A 691 9.12 31.95 -12.52
N ARG A 692 8.76 32.87 -11.62
CA ARG A 692 8.33 34.23 -11.95
C ARG A 692 9.21 35.29 -11.28
N LYS A 693 9.21 36.49 -11.87
CA LYS A 693 9.99 37.63 -11.39
C LYS A 693 9.09 38.59 -10.63
N TRP A 694 9.57 39.03 -9.47
CA TRP A 694 8.77 39.82 -8.53
C TRP A 694 9.51 41.07 -8.08
N SER A 695 8.73 42.06 -7.65
CA SER A 695 9.26 43.25 -6.99
C SER A 695 9.84 42.89 -5.62
N LYS A 696 10.78 43.68 -5.12
CA LYS A 696 11.35 43.47 -3.78
C LYS A 696 10.28 43.43 -2.68
N PRO A 697 9.30 44.35 -2.62
CA PRO A 697 8.21 44.26 -1.64
C PRO A 697 7.46 42.92 -1.66
N THR A 698 7.19 42.38 -2.86
CA THR A 698 6.51 41.09 -3.00
C THR A 698 7.39 39.93 -2.49
N ILE A 699 8.70 39.96 -2.76
CA ILE A 699 9.65 38.96 -2.24
C ILE A 699 9.71 39.05 -0.71
N ASP A 700 9.71 40.26 -0.14
CA ASP A 700 9.70 40.49 1.30
C ASP A 700 8.43 39.89 1.93
N LEU A 701 7.25 40.05 1.31
CA LEU A 701 6.00 39.43 1.74
C LEU A 701 6.03 37.89 1.67
N MET A 702 6.50 37.33 0.55
CA MET A 702 6.65 35.88 0.39
C MET A 702 7.59 35.30 1.43
N SER A 703 8.77 35.90 1.60
CA SER A 703 9.79 35.44 2.57
C SER A 703 9.30 35.52 4.02
N ALA A 704 8.51 36.54 4.38
CA ALA A 704 7.87 36.64 5.69
C ALA A 704 6.86 35.51 5.92
N ALA A 705 6.00 35.22 4.94
CA ALA A 705 5.03 34.11 5.02
C ALA A 705 5.73 32.74 5.10
N MET A 706 6.83 32.54 4.36
CA MET A 706 7.60 31.29 4.41
C MET A 706 8.39 31.12 5.72
N ALA A 707 8.80 32.22 6.36
CA ALA A 707 9.41 32.16 7.70
C ALA A 707 8.39 31.74 8.75
N GLU A 708 7.17 32.29 8.67
CA GLU A 708 6.04 31.92 9.51
C GLU A 708 5.66 30.44 9.30
N ALA A 709 5.49 30.00 8.05
CA ALA A 709 5.17 28.61 7.71
C ALA A 709 6.23 27.61 8.21
N ALA A 710 7.52 27.92 8.08
CA ALA A 710 8.59 27.01 8.46
C ALA A 710 8.74 26.82 9.98
N VAL A 711 8.37 27.84 10.77
CA VAL A 711 8.69 27.90 12.21
C VAL A 711 7.45 27.79 13.09
N LEU A 712 6.31 28.33 12.65
CA LEU A 712 5.11 28.47 13.48
C LEU A 712 3.96 27.54 13.06
N ASP A 713 4.00 26.92 11.88
CA ASP A 713 2.95 25.96 11.50
C ASP A 713 3.02 24.73 12.41
N LEU A 714 1.87 24.10 12.66
CA LEU A 714 1.79 22.89 13.47
C LEU A 714 2.08 21.63 12.67
N HIS A 715 1.91 21.67 11.34
CA HIS A 715 2.01 20.49 10.49
C HIS A 715 3.38 20.41 9.81
N TRP A 716 4.09 19.29 10.03
CA TRP A 716 5.45 19.11 9.55
C TRP A 716 5.59 19.22 8.01
N GLU A 717 4.62 18.75 7.23
CA GLU A 717 4.66 18.87 5.75
C GLU A 717 4.65 20.34 5.28
N VAL A 718 3.91 21.21 5.97
CA VAL A 718 3.88 22.65 5.65
C VAL A 718 5.24 23.27 5.93
N LYS A 719 5.83 22.95 7.09
CA LYS A 719 7.18 23.39 7.45
C LYS A 719 8.23 22.91 6.43
N VAL A 720 8.17 21.64 6.01
CA VAL A 720 9.09 21.06 5.02
C VAL A 720 8.95 21.73 3.65
N ASN A 721 7.74 22.02 3.19
CA ASN A 721 7.53 22.75 1.95
C ASN A 721 8.07 24.19 2.02
N ALA A 722 7.92 24.85 3.16
CA ALA A 722 8.51 26.17 3.39
C ALA A 722 10.06 26.11 3.42
N LEU A 723 10.66 25.04 3.96
CA LEU A 723 12.10 24.82 3.88
C LEU A 723 12.58 24.60 2.43
N ASN A 724 11.76 23.96 1.59
CA ASN A 724 12.05 23.87 0.16
C ASN A 724 12.08 25.25 -0.53
N PHE A 725 11.21 26.19 -0.14
CA PHE A 725 11.34 27.59 -0.57
C PHE A 725 12.72 28.16 -0.21
N TRP A 726 13.16 28.03 1.04
CA TRP A 726 14.44 28.58 1.48
C TRP A 726 15.64 27.96 0.75
N LYS A 727 15.59 26.66 0.44
CA LYS A 727 16.58 25.99 -0.40
C LYS A 727 16.67 26.63 -1.80
N HIS A 728 15.53 26.93 -2.43
CA HIS A 728 15.50 27.62 -3.72
C HIS A 728 15.94 29.09 -3.61
N PHE A 729 15.56 29.76 -2.52
CA PHE A 729 15.94 31.14 -2.21
C PHE A 729 17.46 31.31 -2.13
N ILE A 730 18.14 30.42 -1.38
CA ILE A 730 19.61 30.38 -1.29
C ILE A 730 20.22 30.14 -2.67
N LYS A 731 19.71 29.14 -3.41
CA LYS A 731 20.22 28.79 -4.75
C LYS A 731 20.13 29.98 -5.71
N SER A 732 19.01 30.69 -5.70
CA SER A 732 18.78 31.90 -6.50
C SER A 732 19.81 32.99 -6.17
N HIS A 733 20.00 33.32 -4.89
CA HIS A 733 20.99 34.30 -4.46
C HIS A 733 22.43 33.94 -4.84
N PHE A 734 22.81 32.65 -4.79
CA PHE A 734 24.14 32.24 -5.24
C PHE A 734 24.27 32.31 -6.78
N THR A 735 23.20 32.02 -7.50
CA THR A 735 23.15 32.10 -8.97
C THR A 735 23.26 33.55 -9.43
N ASP A 736 22.61 34.49 -8.75
CA ASP A 736 22.74 35.94 -8.97
C ASP A 736 24.17 36.45 -8.77
N GLN A 737 24.94 35.78 -7.92
CA GLN A 737 26.38 36.06 -7.73
C GLN A 737 27.27 35.43 -8.80
N GLY A 738 26.72 34.63 -9.72
CA GLY A 738 27.44 34.01 -10.84
C GLY A 738 27.74 32.52 -10.67
N MET A 739 27.11 31.83 -9.71
CA MET A 739 27.23 30.38 -9.58
C MET A 739 26.37 29.67 -10.65
N LEU A 740 26.97 28.74 -11.41
CA LEU A 740 26.31 27.92 -12.42
C LEU A 740 26.51 26.44 -12.07
N ASP A 741 25.42 25.67 -12.02
CA ASP A 741 25.43 24.23 -11.73
C ASP A 741 26.25 23.83 -10.49
N GLY A 742 26.22 24.67 -9.44
CA GLY A 742 26.92 24.41 -8.18
C GLY A 742 28.43 24.76 -8.19
N SER A 743 28.91 25.42 -9.24
CA SER A 743 30.31 25.87 -9.35
C SER A 743 30.41 27.29 -9.89
N PHE A 744 31.52 27.97 -9.63
CA PHE A 744 31.81 29.27 -10.23
C PHE A 744 32.66 29.06 -11.49
N PRO A 745 32.26 29.62 -12.65
CA PRO A 745 33.09 29.61 -13.84
C PRO A 745 34.36 30.46 -13.65
N ASN A 746 35.41 30.22 -14.44
CA ASN A 746 36.67 30.99 -14.35
C ASN A 746 36.48 32.50 -14.61
N VAL A 747 35.43 32.85 -15.36
CA VAL A 747 35.06 34.23 -15.68
C VAL A 747 33.54 34.38 -15.65
N THR A 748 33.05 35.57 -15.31
CA THR A 748 31.63 35.91 -15.36
C THR A 748 31.42 37.29 -15.98
N PHE A 749 30.30 37.50 -16.67
CA PHE A 749 30.00 38.78 -17.29
C PHE A 749 29.35 39.72 -16.28
N SER A 750 29.99 40.88 -16.04
CA SER A 750 29.42 41.97 -15.27
C SER A 750 28.43 42.77 -16.13
N LYS A 751 27.15 42.76 -15.75
CA LYS A 751 26.14 43.61 -16.40
C LYS A 751 26.36 45.11 -16.16
N GLU A 752 26.85 45.48 -14.97
CA GLU A 752 27.10 46.88 -14.58
C GLU A 752 28.33 47.47 -15.29
N HIS A 753 29.43 46.70 -15.38
CA HIS A 753 30.68 47.17 -15.98
C HIS A 753 30.79 46.81 -17.47
N ARG A 754 29.83 46.06 -18.02
CA ARG A 754 29.82 45.50 -19.39
C ARG A 754 31.15 44.83 -19.76
N LYS A 755 31.76 44.11 -18.81
CA LYS A 755 33.08 43.46 -18.95
C LYS A 755 33.07 42.05 -18.37
N ILE A 756 33.95 41.20 -18.89
CA ILE A 756 34.24 39.87 -18.36
C ILE A 756 35.16 40.04 -17.13
N VAL A 757 34.71 39.56 -15.97
CA VAL A 757 35.46 39.60 -14.71
C VAL A 757 35.98 38.20 -14.40
N GLN A 758 37.27 38.09 -14.06
CA GLN A 758 37.87 36.83 -13.62
C GLN A 758 37.45 36.53 -12.18
N LEU A 759 36.92 35.32 -11.96
CA LEU A 759 36.47 34.87 -10.65
C LEU A 759 37.61 34.12 -9.97
N ASN A 760 38.40 34.85 -9.17
CA ASN A 760 39.38 34.24 -8.26
C ASN A 760 38.72 33.89 -6.92
N ASP A 761 39.38 33.05 -6.11
CA ASP A 761 38.84 32.58 -4.83
C ASP A 761 38.44 33.73 -3.89
N CYS A 762 39.19 34.85 -3.90
CA CYS A 762 38.88 36.04 -3.11
C CYS A 762 37.57 36.73 -3.56
N GLU A 763 37.35 36.86 -4.87
CA GLU A 763 36.15 37.46 -5.44
C GLU A 763 34.93 36.53 -5.25
N ILE A 764 35.09 35.22 -5.43
CA ILE A 764 34.04 34.23 -5.15
C ILE A 764 33.63 34.30 -3.68
N LYS A 765 34.61 34.34 -2.76
CA LYS A 765 34.38 34.50 -1.33
C LYS A 765 33.65 35.79 -0.99
N ARG A 766 34.06 36.92 -1.59
CA ARG A 766 33.41 38.23 -1.39
C ARG A 766 31.93 38.18 -1.81
N ARG A 767 31.65 37.57 -2.96
CA ARG A 767 30.28 37.44 -3.49
C ARG A 767 29.40 36.50 -2.67
N LEU A 768 29.93 35.34 -2.27
CA LEU A 768 29.20 34.41 -1.40
C LEU A 768 28.91 35.01 -0.03
N ASN A 769 29.85 35.76 0.57
CA ASN A 769 29.61 36.48 1.81
C ASN A 769 28.50 37.52 1.65
N LYS A 770 28.50 38.29 0.54
CA LYS A 770 27.40 39.22 0.23
C LYS A 770 26.06 38.48 0.12
N ALA A 771 26.00 37.36 -0.60
CA ALA A 771 24.78 36.57 -0.73
C ALA A 771 24.29 36.04 0.62
N LEU A 772 25.18 35.55 1.48
CA LEU A 772 24.82 35.10 2.83
C LEU A 772 24.33 36.25 3.71
N ASP A 773 24.92 37.44 3.62
CA ASP A 773 24.44 38.63 4.33
C ASP A 773 23.03 39.04 3.86
N ASP A 774 22.74 38.94 2.56
CA ASP A 774 21.43 39.26 2.01
C ASP A 774 20.37 38.21 2.38
N VAL A 775 20.75 36.92 2.38
CA VAL A 775 19.90 35.81 2.86
C VAL A 775 19.65 35.90 4.37
N ALA A 776 20.63 36.36 5.16
CA ALA A 776 20.46 36.60 6.60
C ALA A 776 19.46 37.72 6.90
N LYS A 777 19.50 38.83 6.14
CA LYS A 777 18.53 39.94 6.28
C LYS A 777 17.08 39.50 6.08
N GLN A 778 16.87 38.46 5.27
CA GLN A 778 15.56 37.87 5.00
C GLN A 778 15.18 36.73 5.96
N ARG A 779 15.85 36.63 7.13
CA ARG A 779 15.58 35.65 8.20
C ARG A 779 15.88 34.19 7.84
N CYS A 780 16.30 33.88 6.62
CA CYS A 780 16.52 32.51 6.14
C CYS A 780 17.50 31.72 7.02
N LEU A 781 18.64 32.33 7.39
CA LEU A 781 19.64 31.66 8.25
C LEU A 781 19.08 31.36 9.64
N GLY A 782 18.26 32.25 10.19
CA GLY A 782 17.56 32.03 11.46
C GLY A 782 16.56 30.88 11.35
N VAL A 783 15.78 30.83 10.26
CA VAL A 783 14.81 29.75 10.02
C VAL A 783 15.50 28.39 10.03
N LEU A 784 16.64 28.24 9.32
CA LEU A 784 17.38 26.97 9.26
C LEU A 784 17.89 26.50 10.64
N LEU A 785 18.35 27.42 11.50
CA LEU A 785 18.85 27.04 12.82
C LEU A 785 17.73 26.65 13.79
N VAL A 786 16.58 27.33 13.71
CA VAL A 786 15.41 27.01 14.54
C VAL A 786 14.82 25.67 14.12
N THR A 787 14.62 25.44 12.82
CA THR A 787 14.03 24.18 12.32
C THR A 787 14.95 22.98 12.48
N LEU A 788 16.28 23.17 12.47
CA LEU A 788 17.23 22.11 12.82
C LEU A 788 17.03 21.60 14.26
N LYS A 789 16.69 22.52 15.17
CA LYS A 789 16.41 22.24 16.58
C LYS A 789 14.94 21.93 16.86
N ASP A 790 14.15 21.61 15.83
CA ASP A 790 12.76 21.22 16.01
C ASP A 790 12.69 19.86 16.72
N ASP A 791 12.26 19.87 17.98
CA ASP A 791 12.15 18.70 18.83
C ASP A 791 10.87 17.90 18.59
N SER A 792 9.85 18.53 18.00
CA SER A 792 8.56 17.91 17.72
C SER A 792 8.61 17.06 16.45
N ASP A 793 9.24 17.57 15.39
CA ASP A 793 9.19 16.96 14.06
C ASP A 793 10.57 16.58 13.53
N PHE A 794 10.90 15.28 13.56
CA PHE A 794 12.19 14.80 13.07
C PHE A 794 12.43 15.06 11.57
N GLU A 795 11.38 14.96 10.73
CA GLU A 795 11.50 15.22 9.29
C GLU A 795 11.82 16.70 8.99
N VAL A 796 11.36 17.64 9.83
CA VAL A 796 11.68 19.07 9.72
C VAL A 796 13.14 19.31 10.05
N SER A 797 13.61 18.75 11.17
CA SER A 797 15.02 18.79 11.58
C SER A 797 15.94 18.19 10.51
N ARG A 798 15.55 17.06 9.92
CA ARG A 798 16.27 16.42 8.80
C ARG A 798 16.31 17.31 7.56
N SER A 799 15.18 17.88 7.14
CA SER A 799 15.11 18.75 5.97
C SER A 799 16.00 19.99 6.13
N ALA A 800 15.99 20.61 7.30
CA ALA A 800 16.88 21.72 7.64
C ALA A 800 18.36 21.30 7.62
N ALA A 801 18.68 20.14 8.21
CA ALA A 801 20.02 19.56 8.19
C ALA A 801 20.55 19.35 6.77
N ASP A 802 19.72 18.84 5.84
CA ASP A 802 20.13 18.63 4.44
C ASP A 802 20.45 19.94 3.70
N ILE A 803 19.73 21.03 4.01
CA ILE A 803 20.03 22.35 3.47
C ILE A 803 21.34 22.88 4.05
N ILE A 804 21.52 22.76 5.38
CA ILE A 804 22.73 23.20 6.09
C ILE A 804 23.96 22.44 5.59
N LYS A 805 23.88 21.12 5.38
CA LYS A 805 24.96 20.30 4.81
C LYS A 805 25.38 20.79 3.42
N LYS A 806 24.41 21.12 2.56
CA LYS A 806 24.71 21.69 1.24
C LYS A 806 25.41 23.05 1.37
N LEU A 807 25.01 23.88 2.32
CA LEU A 807 25.71 25.13 2.64
C LEU A 807 27.13 24.88 3.19
N GLN A 808 27.32 23.89 4.07
CA GLN A 808 28.64 23.52 4.62
C GLN A 808 29.65 23.19 3.53
N ILE A 809 29.25 22.48 2.48
CA ILE A 809 30.11 22.17 1.33
C ILE A 809 30.67 23.47 0.73
N TYR A 810 29.84 24.49 0.53
CA TYR A 810 30.28 25.78 -0.02
C TYR A 810 31.11 26.60 0.99
N ILE A 811 30.71 26.59 2.27
CA ILE A 811 31.42 27.28 3.35
C ILE A 811 32.86 26.77 3.48
N LEU A 812 33.04 25.45 3.47
CA LEU A 812 34.34 24.80 3.58
C LEU A 812 35.17 24.98 2.30
N LYS A 813 34.55 24.76 1.13
CA LYS A 813 35.23 24.85 -0.18
C LYS A 813 35.83 26.24 -0.41
N TYR A 814 35.11 27.32 -0.08
CA TYR A 814 35.53 28.70 -0.33
C TYR A 814 36.02 29.43 0.93
N LYS A 815 36.20 28.71 2.05
CA LYS A 815 36.73 29.23 3.32
C LYS A 815 36.02 30.52 3.78
N LEU A 816 34.68 30.49 3.81
CA LEU A 816 33.86 31.66 4.11
C LEU A 816 34.01 32.17 5.55
N ASN A 817 34.58 31.36 6.45
CA ASN A 817 34.80 31.70 7.86
C ASN A 817 36.08 32.50 8.12
N ASP A 818 37.05 32.48 7.19
CA ASP A 818 38.29 33.23 7.43
C ASP A 818 38.00 34.75 7.32
N PRO A 819 38.60 35.60 8.17
CA PRO A 819 38.43 37.05 8.08
C PRO A 819 38.83 37.55 6.68
N ILE A 820 38.02 38.44 6.11
CA ILE A 820 38.34 39.07 4.83
C ILE A 820 39.57 39.97 5.07
N ILE A 821 40.72 39.58 4.52
CA ILE A 821 41.94 40.39 4.64
C ILE A 821 41.76 41.65 3.77
N GLU A 822 41.52 42.81 4.39
CA GLU A 822 41.30 44.11 3.73
C GLU A 822 42.56 44.71 3.05
N ASN A 823 43.64 43.94 2.86
CA ASN A 823 44.94 44.49 2.39
C ASN A 823 45.15 44.52 0.88
N ASN A 824 44.13 44.30 0.06
CA ASN A 824 44.20 44.64 -1.36
C ASN A 824 43.10 45.65 -1.66
N ARG A 825 43.51 46.90 -1.95
CA ARG A 825 42.64 47.92 -2.57
C ARG A 825 41.74 47.22 -3.58
N ALA A 826 40.42 47.40 -3.45
CA ALA A 826 39.46 46.91 -4.41
C ALA A 826 40.01 47.13 -5.84
N PRO A 827 40.09 46.09 -6.69
CA PRO A 827 40.42 46.32 -8.08
C PRO A 827 39.43 47.37 -8.60
N LYS A 828 39.90 48.37 -9.34
CA LYS A 828 39.07 49.43 -9.97
C LYS A 828 37.98 48.89 -10.94
N ASP A 829 37.81 47.58 -11.05
CA ASP A 829 36.85 46.86 -11.88
C ASP A 829 36.05 45.80 -11.06
N SER A 830 35.76 46.04 -9.78
CA SER A 830 34.87 45.14 -9.02
C SER A 830 33.41 45.33 -9.43
N ALA A 831 32.98 44.50 -10.38
CA ALA A 831 31.60 44.38 -10.80
C ALA A 831 30.63 44.03 -9.67
N ILE A 832 29.64 44.89 -9.43
CA ILE A 832 28.39 44.52 -8.78
C ILE A 832 27.45 44.13 -9.92
N ILE A 833 27.05 42.86 -10.01
CA ILE A 833 25.88 42.53 -10.83
C ILE A 833 24.68 43.07 -10.05
N ASP A 834 23.93 43.95 -10.73
CA ASP A 834 22.76 44.65 -10.21
C ASP A 834 21.77 43.64 -9.59
N SER A 835 21.79 43.54 -8.26
CA SER A 835 20.65 43.05 -7.49
C SER A 835 19.62 44.17 -7.52
N SER A 836 18.35 43.86 -7.76
CA SER A 836 17.18 44.78 -7.73
C SER A 836 16.89 45.42 -6.35
N TYR A 837 17.93 45.71 -5.57
CA TYR A 837 17.92 46.19 -4.20
C TYR A 837 18.41 47.64 -4.12
N ILE A 838 17.46 48.58 -4.16
CA ILE A 838 17.70 49.98 -3.80
C ILE A 838 17.92 50.07 -2.28
N LYS A 839 18.98 50.80 -1.88
CA LYS A 839 19.42 51.00 -0.49
C LYS A 839 18.41 51.80 0.35
N PRO A 840 18.13 51.43 1.61
CA PRO A 840 17.37 52.27 2.55
C PRO A 840 18.26 53.33 3.23
N GLN A 841 17.72 54.53 3.44
CA GLN A 841 18.28 55.56 4.33
C GLN A 841 17.87 55.28 5.78
N ILE A 842 18.83 55.39 6.70
CA ILE A 842 18.65 55.24 8.16
C ILE A 842 18.23 56.60 8.74
N GLN A 843 17.13 56.63 9.49
CA GLN A 843 16.83 57.69 10.46
C GLN A 843 16.88 57.12 11.87
N SER A 844 17.67 57.77 12.71
CA SER A 844 17.78 57.54 14.14
C SER A 844 16.66 58.23 14.91
N SER A 845 16.06 57.57 15.89
CA SER A 845 15.65 58.25 17.12
C SER A 845 15.60 57.28 18.31
N ARG A 846 16.05 57.84 19.44
CA ARG A 846 16.22 57.24 20.77
C ARG A 846 14.89 57.17 21.50
N SER A 847 14.72 56.19 22.40
CA SER A 847 14.37 56.48 23.81
C SER A 847 14.60 55.24 24.67
N SER A 848 15.40 55.43 25.71
CA SER A 848 15.72 54.50 26.79
C SER A 848 14.86 54.86 27.99
N THR A 849 14.12 53.90 28.55
CA THR A 849 13.50 54.03 29.89
C THR A 849 13.93 52.84 30.74
N ASN A 850 14.61 53.17 31.84
CA ASN A 850 15.08 52.27 32.89
C ASN A 850 13.89 51.74 33.71
N SER A 851 13.88 50.45 34.04
CA SER A 851 13.03 49.87 35.09
C SER A 851 13.89 49.51 36.31
N SER A 852 13.47 49.98 37.48
CA SER A 852 14.10 49.77 38.78
C SER A 852 13.78 48.39 39.37
N PRO A 853 14.64 47.85 40.25
CA PRO A 853 14.53 46.51 40.82
C PRO A 853 13.78 46.51 42.17
N GLU A 854 12.49 46.86 42.19
CA GLU A 854 11.69 46.88 43.43
C GLU A 854 10.42 46.01 43.39
N LYS A 855 10.17 45.21 42.35
CA LYS A 855 8.93 44.39 42.21
C LYS A 855 9.05 42.90 42.56
N LEU A 856 10.20 42.45 43.07
CA LEU A 856 10.43 41.03 43.39
C LEU A 856 10.19 40.67 44.86
N ALA A 857 10.13 41.65 45.75
CA ALA A 857 9.85 41.43 47.17
C ALA A 857 8.34 41.26 47.44
N ASP A 858 7.48 41.96 46.70
CA ASP A 858 6.02 41.93 46.91
C ASP A 858 5.35 40.61 46.45
N ILE A 859 5.98 39.85 45.55
CA ILE A 859 5.41 38.60 45.00
C ILE A 859 5.51 37.44 46.00
N ILE A 860 6.53 37.44 46.86
CA ILE A 860 6.75 36.36 47.83
C ILE A 860 5.75 36.44 48.98
N ASP A 861 5.37 37.66 49.39
CA ASP A 861 4.40 37.88 50.48
C ASP A 861 2.94 37.66 50.03
N GLU A 862 2.66 37.71 48.73
CA GLU A 862 1.33 37.42 48.15
C GLU A 862 1.08 35.90 48.05
N ILE A 863 2.11 35.10 47.74
CA ILE A 863 2.03 33.62 47.63
C ILE A 863 1.74 32.96 48.99
N VAL A 864 2.13 33.59 50.10
CA VAL A 864 1.96 33.00 51.45
C VAL A 864 0.52 33.19 51.97
N ASN A 865 -0.30 34.05 51.36
CA ASN A 865 -1.60 34.47 51.91
C ASN A 865 -2.86 34.09 51.10
N GLU A 866 -2.76 33.42 49.94
CA GLU A 866 -3.95 33.09 49.14
C GLU A 866 -4.64 31.77 49.56
N ASN A 867 -5.97 31.79 49.68
CA ASN A 867 -6.82 30.63 49.96
C ASN A 867 -7.18 29.86 48.67
N ASP A 868 -7.41 28.54 48.77
CA ASP A 868 -7.66 27.59 47.66
C ASP A 868 -8.71 28.02 46.60
N ALA A 869 -9.62 28.94 46.92
CA ALA A 869 -10.61 29.50 45.99
C ALA A 869 -10.03 30.53 44.99
N GLU A 870 -8.97 31.27 45.36
CA GLU A 870 -8.27 32.21 44.48
C GLU A 870 -7.34 31.45 43.50
N LEU A 871 -6.74 30.36 43.96
CA LEU A 871 -5.96 29.43 43.13
C LEU A 871 -6.79 28.83 41.98
N LEU A 872 -8.02 28.40 42.23
CA LEU A 872 -8.92 27.89 41.18
C LEU A 872 -9.33 28.98 40.17
N THR A 873 -9.50 30.23 40.65
CA THR A 873 -9.81 31.37 39.78
C THR A 873 -8.60 31.76 38.93
N SER A 874 -7.37 31.65 39.47
CA SER A 874 -6.12 31.87 38.75
C SER A 874 -5.85 30.78 37.69
N ILE A 875 -6.21 29.52 37.97
CA ILE A 875 -6.13 28.39 37.02
C ILE A 875 -7.16 28.55 35.89
N TYR A 876 -8.34 29.06 36.21
CA TYR A 876 -9.37 29.35 35.21
C TYR A 876 -9.03 30.60 34.37
N GLN A 877 -8.35 31.59 34.94
CA GLN A 877 -7.83 32.74 34.21
C GLN A 877 -6.56 32.41 33.39
N SER A 878 -5.71 31.50 33.86
CA SER A 878 -4.54 31.04 33.11
C SER A 878 -4.91 30.16 31.93
N SER A 879 -5.98 29.36 32.04
CA SER A 879 -6.53 28.62 30.88
C SER A 879 -7.15 29.54 29.82
N MET A 880 -7.70 30.70 30.20
CA MET A 880 -8.14 31.75 29.26
C MET A 880 -7.00 32.63 28.71
N ARG A 881 -5.81 32.67 29.35
CA ARG A 881 -4.63 33.42 28.89
C ARG A 881 -3.71 32.65 27.93
N MET A 882 -4.00 31.37 27.67
CA MET A 882 -3.23 30.51 26.75
C MET A 882 -3.07 31.14 25.35
N ASP A 883 -4.09 31.82 24.82
CA ASP A 883 -4.02 32.48 23.51
C ASP A 883 -3.07 33.69 23.50
N THR A 884 -3.04 34.47 24.59
CA THR A 884 -2.15 35.64 24.73
C THR A 884 -0.67 35.26 24.89
N ASP A 885 -0.38 34.17 25.62
CA ASP A 885 0.99 33.69 25.82
C ASP A 885 1.53 32.95 24.58
N ALA A 886 0.66 32.23 23.85
CA ALA A 886 1.01 31.64 22.57
C ALA A 886 1.39 32.71 21.52
N ASP A 887 0.63 33.81 21.44
CA ASP A 887 0.92 34.91 20.52
C ASP A 887 2.18 35.72 20.90
N LEU A 888 2.47 35.84 22.20
CA LEU A 888 3.72 36.45 22.68
C LEU A 888 4.93 35.57 22.32
N THR A 889 4.79 34.25 22.46
CA THR A 889 5.82 33.27 22.11
C THR A 889 6.10 33.26 20.61
N LYS A 890 5.06 33.25 19.75
CA LYS A 890 5.19 33.36 18.28
C LYS A 890 5.96 34.61 17.86
N LYS A 891 5.62 35.78 18.42
CA LYS A 891 6.30 37.05 18.14
C LYS A 891 7.76 37.02 18.57
N THR A 892 8.05 36.45 19.73
CA THR A 892 9.42 36.31 20.26
C THR A 892 10.27 35.41 19.36
N THR A 893 9.73 34.27 18.92
CA THR A 893 10.40 33.36 17.99
C THR A 893 10.72 34.05 16.67
N LEU A 894 9.77 34.74 16.04
CA LEU A 894 10.01 35.48 14.78
C LEU A 894 11.01 36.64 14.92
N GLN A 895 11.03 37.31 16.07
CA GLN A 895 12.03 38.34 16.37
C GLN A 895 13.43 37.75 16.48
N SER A 896 13.58 36.59 17.13
CA SER A 896 14.87 35.90 17.25
C SER A 896 15.48 35.52 15.90
N LEU A 897 14.65 35.20 14.89
CA LEU A 897 15.12 34.89 13.52
C LEU A 897 15.87 36.08 12.89
N SER A 898 15.46 37.30 13.19
CA SER A 898 16.04 38.52 12.62
C SER A 898 17.39 38.89 13.24
N GLN A 899 17.76 38.26 14.36
CA GLN A 899 19.01 38.49 15.09
C GLN A 899 20.16 37.59 14.59
N VAL A 900 19.87 36.58 13.78
CA VAL A 900 20.88 35.64 13.26
C VAL A 900 21.66 36.29 12.11
N THR A 901 22.88 36.74 12.40
CA THR A 901 23.83 37.26 11.42
C THR A 901 24.55 36.11 10.69
N ARG A 902 25.20 36.43 9.55
CA ARG A 902 26.09 35.50 8.85
C ARG A 902 27.15 34.90 9.79
N GLU A 903 27.77 35.71 10.64
CA GLU A 903 28.81 35.26 11.57
C GLU A 903 28.26 34.28 12.62
N ASN A 904 27.09 34.58 13.20
CA ASN A 904 26.42 33.68 14.13
C ASN A 904 26.13 32.32 13.48
N PHE A 905 25.62 32.33 12.24
CA PHE A 905 25.30 31.11 11.49
C PHE A 905 26.56 30.30 11.16
N LEU A 906 27.61 30.95 10.64
CA LEU A 906 28.87 30.29 10.29
C LEU A 906 29.52 29.62 11.51
N ASN A 907 29.52 30.28 12.67
CA ASN A 907 30.06 29.72 13.91
C ASN A 907 29.35 28.44 14.34
N VAL A 908 28.01 28.43 14.31
CA VAL A 908 27.21 27.24 14.66
C VAL A 908 27.44 26.11 13.65
N VAL A 909 27.35 26.42 12.36
CA VAL A 909 27.39 25.40 11.30
C VAL A 909 28.77 24.77 11.15
N VAL A 910 29.86 25.50 11.41
CA VAL A 910 31.23 24.97 11.23
C VAL A 910 31.68 24.13 12.41
N SER A 911 31.15 24.41 13.60
CA SER A 911 31.45 23.67 14.82
C SER A 911 30.63 22.38 14.98
N MET A 912 29.57 22.21 14.19
CA MET A 912 28.58 21.15 14.36
C MET A 912 28.72 20.04 13.32
N ASP A 913 28.83 18.80 13.81
CA ASP A 913 28.70 17.59 12.98
C ASP A 913 27.20 17.26 12.82
N VAL A 914 26.65 17.67 11.68
CA VAL A 914 25.22 17.51 11.37
C VAL A 914 24.85 16.05 11.19
N ASP A 915 25.76 15.22 10.66
CA ASP A 915 25.51 13.78 10.47
C ASP A 915 25.39 13.06 11.81
N LYS A 916 26.34 13.35 12.71
CA LYS A 916 26.30 12.81 14.07
C LYS A 916 25.05 13.26 14.82
N TYR A 917 24.71 14.54 14.75
CA TYR A 917 23.52 15.09 15.42
C TYR A 917 22.22 14.40 14.97
N ILE A 918 22.03 14.19 13.67
CA ILE A 918 20.84 13.51 13.12
C ILE A 918 20.84 12.01 13.45
N GLN A 919 22.01 11.36 13.42
CA GLN A 919 22.14 9.94 13.82
C GLN A 919 21.79 9.72 15.29
N GLU A 920 22.29 10.57 16.19
CA GLU A 920 21.98 10.48 17.62
C GLU A 920 20.47 10.62 17.87
N LYS A 921 19.80 11.57 17.20
CA LYS A 921 18.35 11.76 17.29
C LYS A 921 17.57 10.57 16.71
N GLN A 922 18.02 9.99 15.59
CA GLN A 922 17.40 8.79 15.02
C GLN A 922 17.58 7.56 15.90
N GLN A 923 18.75 7.41 16.53
CA GLN A 923 19.06 6.28 17.42
C GLN A 923 18.25 6.38 18.71
N TRP A 924 18.11 7.58 19.26
CA TRP A 924 17.23 7.84 20.40
C TRP A 924 15.78 7.40 20.11
N LEU A 925 15.22 7.79 18.95
CA LEU A 925 13.88 7.38 18.51
C LEU A 925 13.71 5.86 18.36
N LYS A 926 14.76 5.13 17.95
CA LYS A 926 14.70 3.66 17.77
C LYS A 926 14.82 2.88 19.07
N ASN A 927 15.57 3.40 20.04
CA ASN A 927 15.94 2.66 21.25
C ASN A 927 14.96 2.85 22.41
N TYR A 928 14.15 3.91 22.39
CA TYR A 928 13.31 4.31 23.51
C TYR A 928 12.14 3.35 23.83
N THR A 929 11.70 2.49 22.89
CA THR A 929 10.45 1.71 23.05
C THR A 929 10.57 0.18 22.98
N VAL A 930 11.75 -0.42 22.71
CA VAL A 930 11.85 -1.88 22.41
C VAL A 930 13.14 -2.55 22.94
N CYS A 931 13.77 -2.04 24.00
CA CYS A 931 14.99 -2.66 24.52
C CYS A 931 14.68 -3.82 25.49
N PHE A 932 15.45 -4.92 25.43
CA PHE A 932 15.30 -6.09 26.30
C PHE A 932 15.34 -5.73 27.79
N ASP A 933 16.18 -4.76 28.17
CA ASP A 933 16.30 -4.30 29.55
C ASP A 933 15.04 -3.58 30.03
N SER A 934 14.41 -2.76 29.17
CA SER A 934 13.13 -2.10 29.46
C SER A 934 12.06 -3.13 29.76
N VAL A 935 11.90 -4.16 28.91
CA VAL A 935 10.88 -5.20 29.11
C VAL A 935 11.07 -5.93 30.45
N LEU A 936 12.30 -6.18 30.87
CA LEU A 936 12.60 -6.79 32.17
C LEU A 936 12.27 -5.84 33.33
N GLU A 937 12.62 -4.56 33.22
CA GLU A 937 12.28 -3.53 34.21
C GLU A 937 10.77 -3.33 34.33
N ASP A 938 10.04 -3.34 33.22
CA ASP A 938 8.59 -3.18 33.19
C ASP A 938 7.91 -4.35 33.93
N ILE A 939 8.33 -5.59 33.71
CA ILE A 939 7.79 -6.76 34.43
C ILE A 939 8.07 -6.66 35.95
N LEU A 940 9.28 -6.27 36.33
CA LEU A 940 9.66 -6.14 37.74
C LEU A 940 8.91 -4.99 38.42
N THR A 941 8.80 -3.85 37.76
CA THR A 941 8.14 -2.64 38.29
C THR A 941 6.64 -2.87 38.46
N VAL A 942 5.99 -3.52 37.49
CA VAL A 942 4.56 -3.86 37.56
C VAL A 942 4.27 -4.80 38.74
N TYR A 943 5.18 -5.74 39.03
CA TYR A 943 5.05 -6.62 40.19
C TYR A 943 5.28 -5.88 41.52
N GLU A 944 6.28 -5.00 41.60
CA GLU A 944 6.58 -4.21 42.82
C GLU A 944 5.46 -3.21 43.17
N GLN A 945 4.68 -2.75 42.18
CA GLN A 945 3.64 -1.74 42.36
C GLN A 945 2.20 -2.30 42.49
N ASP A 946 2.04 -3.63 42.65
CA ASP A 946 0.72 -4.29 42.79
C ASP A 946 -0.30 -3.90 41.69
N GLY A 947 0.19 -3.55 40.49
CA GLY A 947 -0.64 -3.17 39.34
C GLY A 947 -1.28 -1.76 39.39
N MET A 948 -0.89 -0.87 40.32
CA MET A 948 -1.54 0.45 40.47
C MET A 948 -1.22 1.50 39.38
N ASN A 949 -0.36 1.22 38.40
CA ASN A 949 -0.04 2.14 37.30
C ASN A 949 0.32 1.41 36.00
N SER A 950 -0.52 0.52 35.49
CA SER A 950 -0.38 0.05 34.10
C SER A 950 -0.98 1.10 33.16
N MET A 951 -0.20 2.11 32.75
CA MET A 951 -0.53 2.81 31.51
C MET A 951 -0.24 1.85 30.35
N ASP A 952 -1.29 1.44 29.63
CA ASP A 952 -1.16 0.80 28.32
C ASP A 952 -0.60 1.85 27.34
N CYS A 953 0.72 2.00 27.33
CA CYS A 953 1.45 2.80 26.35
C CYS A 953 2.43 1.89 25.61
N TYR A 954 1.90 0.90 24.90
CA TYR A 954 2.60 0.14 23.86
C TYR A 954 1.79 0.13 22.57
#